data_AF-A0A9E4KDS8-F1
#
_entry.id   AF-A0A9E4KDS8-F1
#
_cell.length_a   1.000
_cell.length_b   1.000
_cell.length_c   1.000
_cell.angle_alpha   90.00
_cell.angle_beta   90.00
_cell.angle_gamma   90.00
#
_symmetry.space_group_name_H-M   'P 1'
#
loop_
_entity.id
_entity.type
_entity.pdbx_description
1 polymer ?
#
loop_
_entity_poly.entity_id
_entity_poly.type
_entity_poly.pdbx_seq_one_letter_code
_entity_poly.pdbx_strand_id
1 'polypeptide(L)'
;MGLHISLDPERIKQLIPETVYQYRLAMFFEPEADDVMISTFLPQASDRQEVLDEEITAQNMNLDFSEDIHGRSGEWSGGADSKRIDYRAMVTTKSIQYEISKNLTIPLQYSDDLQPYLQQTADIPIDHPEIKQLWSEIKPANSRNTLEVATAIYQYIYQEIETVPFKGLTDSLTTMRLKSASCNGKSRLFVSLARLNNIPARLVGGVIMKPGRKKTSHQWLELYIDTHWTPIDPTNGHFGLLPNNYLELYRGDKVLFRHTSNINFEYYFNASNKRVAPSLYRHELSNSEKLPSAATHLQAFGLTVTTISLFLLFPFCTLIITFLRNVIGIKTFGIFMPMLIAAACVFTGFFVGMVGFVLVLGIAYIGHEILGRFHILKVPRLAAIITLNNVLFLAFIYIVDADTSIEFGMLSLFPVVILSFVAERLHQMTEESNWMELFKVSMGTLVTIVFCYMAFVSVLLQGVFSLYPETYLLVMAALIYIGSWSGIRISEIFRFKSLFSGVNGRIMGINSRNRDIIYPHNSKQMLKLASDKLDTKELLNELQVPVPTTISVCRLYKEIDQFMASLPLDRGFVLKPNNGSRGNGILVVVGVSDGDYLNASGDRLSLHKIRKHVEEILSGAYSQSGSPDSAYIEEIVSQHKVLNDIAPYGLSDIRLIISNGQLLSAMLRVPTLSSSGKANLHQGAIGIAVDLDNGTTFRSVQKTKVIEVHPDSDKSLIGISIPDWEQVKEIAMKCYRAVPLGYLGVDICLDSKNGPVVLEINGRPGLEIQNVHKTGLYNAVTDSY
;
A
#
# COMPACT_ATOMS: atom_id res chain seq x y z
N MET A 1 -10.43 -30.80 -15.27
CA MET A 1 -10.78 -29.43 -14.83
C MET A 1 -10.97 -28.60 -16.08
N GLY A 2 -12.21 -28.39 -16.51
CA GLY A 2 -12.52 -27.44 -17.58
C GLY A 2 -12.32 -26.02 -17.06
N LEU A 3 -11.88 -25.10 -17.92
CA LEU A 3 -11.79 -23.67 -17.59
C LEU A 3 -13.20 -23.14 -17.24
N HIS A 4 -13.41 -22.60 -16.03
CA HIS A 4 -14.71 -22.08 -15.58
C HIS A 4 -15.03 -20.67 -16.08
N ILE A 5 -14.44 -20.26 -17.21
CA ILE A 5 -14.68 -18.97 -17.84
C ILE A 5 -16.01 -19.04 -18.63
N SER A 6 -17.12 -19.27 -17.91
CA SER A 6 -18.45 -18.99 -18.47
C SER A 6 -18.87 -17.59 -18.02
N LEU A 7 -19.28 -16.79 -18.99
CA LEU A 7 -19.91 -15.48 -18.78
C LEU A 7 -21.41 -15.67 -18.49
N ASP A 8 -21.73 -16.49 -17.49
CA ASP A 8 -23.10 -16.68 -17.05
C ASP A 8 -23.65 -15.35 -16.50
N PRO A 9 -24.81 -14.86 -16.98
CA PRO A 9 -25.46 -13.65 -16.47
C PRO A 9 -25.60 -13.61 -14.94
N GLU A 10 -25.84 -14.75 -14.27
CA GLU A 10 -25.94 -14.80 -12.80
C GLU A 10 -24.58 -14.55 -12.11
N ARG A 11 -23.49 -15.04 -12.70
CA ARG A 11 -22.12 -14.74 -12.23
C ARG A 11 -21.75 -13.28 -12.43
N ILE A 12 -22.17 -12.68 -13.55
CA ILE A 12 -21.93 -11.26 -13.82
C ILE A 12 -22.65 -10.38 -12.80
N LYS A 13 -23.87 -10.73 -12.38
CA LYS A 13 -24.58 -10.01 -11.30
C LYS A 13 -23.79 -9.99 -10.00
N GLN A 14 -23.04 -11.03 -9.69
CA GLN A 14 -22.19 -11.08 -8.48
C GLN A 14 -20.94 -10.17 -8.54
N LEU A 15 -20.63 -9.60 -9.72
CA LEU A 15 -19.58 -8.60 -9.90
C LEU A 15 -20.10 -7.16 -9.78
N ILE A 16 -21.43 -6.96 -9.84
CA ILE A 16 -22.04 -5.63 -9.73
C ILE A 16 -22.00 -5.20 -8.26
N PRO A 17 -21.37 -4.06 -7.94
CA PRO A 17 -21.26 -3.60 -6.55
C PRO A 17 -22.63 -3.39 -5.90
N GLU A 18 -22.86 -4.03 -4.76
CA GLU A 18 -24.03 -3.81 -3.93
C GLU A 18 -23.65 -3.02 -2.67
N THR A 19 -24.59 -2.25 -2.13
CA THR A 19 -24.38 -1.51 -0.87
C THR A 19 -24.70 -2.43 0.29
N VAL A 20 -23.69 -2.77 1.07
CA VAL A 20 -23.82 -3.53 2.31
C VAL A 20 -23.72 -2.55 3.47
N TYR A 21 -24.66 -2.65 4.40
CA TYR A 21 -24.69 -1.86 5.62
C TYR A 21 -24.18 -2.69 6.78
N GLN A 22 -23.26 -2.13 7.56
CA GLN A 22 -22.92 -2.66 8.88
C GLN A 22 -23.80 -1.93 9.89
N TYR A 23 -24.79 -2.62 10.42
CA TYR A 23 -25.69 -2.13 11.45
C TYR A 23 -25.17 -2.58 12.82
N ARG A 24 -25.08 -1.64 13.77
CA ARG A 24 -24.74 -1.93 15.16
C ARG A 24 -25.75 -1.28 16.08
N LEU A 25 -26.28 -2.05 17.01
CA LEU A 25 -27.07 -1.61 18.13
C LEU A 25 -26.29 -1.89 19.41
N ALA A 26 -25.91 -0.82 20.11
CA ALA A 26 -25.26 -0.93 21.41
C ALA A 26 -26.21 -0.42 22.50
N MET A 27 -26.41 -1.24 23.51
CA MET A 27 -27.27 -0.98 24.66
C MET A 27 -26.43 -1.07 25.94
N PHE A 28 -26.60 -0.10 26.83
CA PHE A 28 -25.89 0.05 28.09
C PHE A 28 -26.93 0.24 29.20
N PHE A 29 -26.70 -0.40 30.33
CA PHE A 29 -27.61 -0.34 31.45
C PHE A 29 -26.88 -0.66 32.75
N GLU A 30 -27.45 -0.17 33.85
CA GLU A 30 -26.97 -0.43 35.20
C GLU A 30 -28.10 -1.15 35.96
N PRO A 31 -27.94 -2.46 36.26
CA PRO A 31 -28.89 -3.20 37.06
C PRO A 31 -28.94 -2.66 38.49
N GLU A 32 -30.14 -2.41 39.03
CA GLU A 32 -30.35 -2.23 40.47
C GLU A 32 -30.83 -3.52 41.17
N ALA A 33 -31.34 -4.48 40.40
CA ALA A 33 -31.94 -5.73 40.87
C ALA A 33 -31.17 -6.97 40.37
N ASP A 34 -31.42 -8.12 41.00
CA ASP A 34 -30.85 -9.43 40.62
C ASP A 34 -31.34 -9.95 39.26
N ASP A 35 -32.32 -9.30 38.63
CA ASP A 35 -32.88 -9.69 37.33
C ASP A 35 -33.13 -8.47 36.44
N VAL A 36 -32.50 -8.46 35.26
CA VAL A 36 -32.65 -7.45 34.22
C VAL A 36 -33.10 -8.13 32.93
N MET A 37 -34.24 -7.65 32.43
CA MET A 37 -34.79 -8.01 31.14
C MET A 37 -34.68 -6.81 30.20
N ILE A 38 -34.20 -7.04 28.98
CA ILE A 38 -34.21 -6.07 27.89
C ILE A 38 -34.69 -6.79 26.64
N SER A 39 -35.66 -6.23 25.92
CA SER A 39 -36.09 -6.76 24.63
C SER A 39 -36.21 -5.66 23.56
N THR A 40 -35.88 -6.05 22.33
CA THR A 40 -36.00 -5.19 21.16
C THR A 40 -36.18 -6.00 19.87
N PHE A 41 -36.54 -5.32 18.79
CA PHE A 41 -36.66 -5.91 17.46
C PHE A 41 -35.31 -5.91 16.74
N LEU A 42 -35.04 -7.02 16.05
CA LEU A 42 -33.81 -7.27 15.31
C LEU A 42 -34.09 -7.38 13.81
N PRO A 43 -33.09 -7.13 12.96
CA PRO A 43 -33.21 -7.31 11.52
C PRO A 43 -33.69 -8.73 11.17
N GLN A 44 -34.66 -8.80 10.26
CA GLN A 44 -35.20 -10.05 9.71
C GLN A 44 -35.15 -10.00 8.18
N ALA A 45 -34.94 -11.15 7.53
CA ALA A 45 -34.95 -11.24 6.08
C ALA A 45 -36.36 -10.99 5.50
N SER A 46 -36.43 -10.30 4.36
CA SER A 46 -37.65 -10.07 3.58
C SER A 46 -37.31 -9.93 2.09
N ASP A 47 -38.31 -9.79 1.23
CA ASP A 47 -38.11 -9.55 -0.21
C ASP A 47 -37.19 -8.34 -0.51
N ARG A 48 -37.16 -7.39 0.43
CA ARG A 48 -36.41 -6.14 0.34
C ARG A 48 -35.05 -6.18 1.03
N GLN A 49 -34.90 -6.92 2.12
CA GLN A 49 -33.70 -6.88 2.95
C GLN A 49 -33.18 -8.28 3.28
N GLU A 50 -31.86 -8.44 3.23
CA GLU A 50 -31.16 -9.69 3.47
C GLU A 50 -30.20 -9.48 4.65
N VAL A 51 -30.24 -10.37 5.64
CA VAL A 51 -29.28 -10.40 6.75
C VAL A 51 -28.16 -11.36 6.33
N LEU A 52 -26.97 -10.82 6.07
CA LEU A 52 -25.82 -11.58 5.56
C LEU A 52 -25.05 -12.28 6.68
N ASP A 53 -24.90 -11.59 7.80
CA ASP A 53 -24.14 -12.04 8.96
C ASP A 53 -24.66 -11.32 10.22
N GLU A 54 -24.61 -11.98 11.37
CA GLU A 54 -24.98 -11.40 12.65
C GLU A 54 -24.08 -11.88 13.80
N GLU A 55 -23.68 -10.95 14.65
CA GLU A 55 -22.85 -11.19 15.82
C GLU A 55 -23.49 -10.53 17.04
N ILE A 56 -23.60 -11.27 18.14
CA ILE A 56 -24.19 -10.79 19.38
C ILE A 56 -23.19 -10.99 20.52
N THR A 57 -22.82 -9.89 21.17
CA THR A 57 -22.00 -9.90 22.37
C THR A 57 -22.80 -9.36 23.54
N ALA A 58 -23.24 -10.25 24.43
CA ALA A 58 -23.91 -9.90 25.68
C ALA A 58 -23.28 -10.71 26.82
N GLN A 59 -22.47 -10.06 27.66
CA GLN A 59 -21.79 -10.75 28.77
C GLN A 59 -22.79 -11.01 29.90
N ASN A 60 -22.80 -12.23 30.43
CA ASN A 60 -23.61 -12.66 31.57
C ASN A 60 -25.14 -12.54 31.36
N MET A 61 -25.60 -12.58 30.10
CA MET A 61 -27.02 -12.60 29.76
C MET A 61 -27.36 -13.82 28.90
N ASN A 62 -28.54 -14.38 29.12
CA ASN A 62 -29.18 -15.33 28.25
C ASN A 62 -29.98 -14.58 27.18
N LEU A 63 -30.05 -15.12 25.96
CA LEU A 63 -30.79 -14.55 24.85
C LEU A 63 -31.81 -15.55 24.32
N ASP A 64 -33.07 -15.14 24.31
CA ASP A 64 -34.17 -15.85 23.67
C ASP A 64 -34.67 -15.07 22.46
N PHE A 65 -34.99 -15.77 21.38
CA PHE A 65 -35.58 -15.18 20.18
C PHE A 65 -37.06 -15.52 20.08
N SER A 66 -37.86 -14.55 19.65
CA SER A 66 -39.26 -14.74 19.29
C SER A 66 -39.54 -14.11 17.94
N GLU A 67 -40.38 -14.77 17.14
CA GLU A 67 -40.85 -14.25 15.86
C GLU A 67 -42.38 -14.27 15.81
N ASP A 68 -42.97 -13.15 15.45
CA ASP A 68 -44.40 -13.01 15.26
C ASP A 68 -44.73 -12.18 14.00
N ILE A 69 -46.01 -11.83 13.82
CA ILE A 69 -46.47 -11.00 12.69
C ILE A 69 -45.87 -9.58 12.68
N HIS A 70 -45.34 -9.13 13.82
CA HIS A 70 -44.74 -7.82 14.00
C HIS A 70 -43.24 -7.84 13.70
N GLY A 71 -42.55 -8.96 13.88
CA GLY A 71 -41.17 -9.15 13.46
C GLY A 71 -40.40 -10.10 14.37
N ARG A 72 -39.08 -10.11 14.20
CA ARG A 72 -38.14 -10.85 15.06
C ARG A 72 -37.71 -9.99 16.25
N SER A 73 -37.92 -10.47 17.46
CA SER A 73 -37.43 -9.84 18.69
C SER A 73 -36.42 -10.72 19.43
N GLY A 74 -35.41 -10.07 20.01
CA GLY A 74 -34.51 -10.67 20.98
C GLY A 74 -34.85 -10.20 22.39
N GLU A 75 -34.85 -11.13 23.33
CA GLU A 75 -35.05 -10.88 24.76
C GLU A 75 -33.83 -11.36 25.52
N TRP A 76 -33.15 -10.43 26.18
CA TRP A 76 -32.00 -10.71 27.01
C TRP A 76 -32.41 -10.68 28.48
N SER A 77 -32.10 -11.74 29.21
CA SER A 77 -32.28 -11.86 30.65
C SER A 77 -30.94 -12.11 31.35
N GLY A 78 -30.65 -11.41 32.45
CA GLY A 78 -29.37 -11.54 33.15
C GLY A 78 -29.38 -10.91 34.54
N GLY A 79 -28.30 -11.14 35.28
CA GLY A 79 -28.15 -10.66 36.66
C GLY A 79 -27.38 -9.34 36.79
N ALA A 80 -27.05 -8.95 38.03
CA ALA A 80 -26.44 -7.67 38.40
C ALA A 80 -25.09 -7.35 37.72
N ASP A 81 -24.36 -8.35 37.21
CA ASP A 81 -23.10 -8.16 36.50
C ASP A 81 -23.27 -7.81 35.01
N SER A 82 -24.51 -7.82 34.50
CA SER A 82 -24.83 -7.53 33.10
C SER A 82 -24.90 -6.02 32.89
N LYS A 83 -24.09 -5.45 31.99
CA LYS A 83 -24.05 -3.98 31.77
C LYS A 83 -24.18 -3.55 30.32
N ARG A 84 -24.05 -4.48 29.38
CA ARG A 84 -23.94 -4.14 27.96
C ARG A 84 -24.37 -5.28 27.04
N ILE A 85 -25.12 -4.90 26.00
CA ILE A 85 -25.43 -5.74 24.85
C ILE A 85 -24.91 -5.02 23.59
N ASP A 86 -24.15 -5.72 22.75
CA ASP A 86 -23.69 -5.26 21.44
C ASP A 86 -24.24 -6.22 20.38
N TYR A 87 -25.18 -5.76 19.57
CA TYR A 87 -25.70 -6.48 18.41
C TYR A 87 -25.11 -5.87 17.15
N ARG A 88 -24.55 -6.71 16.26
CA ARG A 88 -24.02 -6.31 14.96
C ARG A 88 -24.62 -7.18 13.87
N ALA A 89 -24.97 -6.56 12.75
CA ALA A 89 -25.43 -7.27 11.57
C ALA A 89 -24.88 -6.64 10.30
N MET A 90 -24.54 -7.47 9.32
CA MET A 90 -24.32 -7.05 7.94
C MET A 90 -25.60 -7.26 7.15
N VAL A 91 -26.16 -6.19 6.59
CA VAL A 91 -27.46 -6.24 5.89
C VAL A 91 -27.36 -5.61 4.51
N THR A 92 -28.08 -6.19 3.55
CA THR A 92 -28.33 -5.56 2.24
C THR A 92 -29.79 -5.20 2.14
N THR A 93 -30.09 -4.10 1.46
CA THR A 93 -31.44 -3.57 1.33
C THR A 93 -31.65 -3.03 -0.08
N LYS A 94 -32.84 -3.25 -0.63
CA LYS A 94 -33.25 -2.77 -1.96
C LYS A 94 -34.14 -1.54 -1.83
N SER A 95 -34.01 -0.62 -2.80
CA SER A 95 -34.98 0.46 -2.96
C SER A 95 -36.22 -0.11 -3.63
N ILE A 96 -37.40 0.29 -3.15
CA ILE A 96 -38.68 -0.09 -3.78
C ILE A 96 -39.43 1.18 -4.16
N GLN A 97 -40.08 1.15 -5.33
CA GLN A 97 -40.90 2.23 -5.83
C GLN A 97 -42.17 1.65 -6.44
N TYR A 98 -43.32 2.12 -5.97
CA TYR A 98 -44.64 1.74 -6.47
C TYR A 98 -45.28 2.93 -7.18
N GLU A 99 -45.85 2.68 -8.34
CA GLU A 99 -46.68 3.64 -9.06
C GLU A 99 -48.16 3.34 -8.79
N ILE A 100 -48.83 4.24 -8.09
CA ILE A 100 -50.26 4.10 -7.81
C ILE A 100 -51.04 4.58 -9.04
N SER A 101 -51.86 3.70 -9.61
CA SER A 101 -52.67 4.01 -10.79
C SER A 101 -53.68 5.14 -10.53
N LYS A 102 -53.79 6.07 -11.47
CA LYS A 102 -54.71 7.22 -11.41
C LYS A 102 -56.19 6.83 -11.40
N ASN A 103 -56.53 5.63 -11.86
CA ASN A 103 -57.92 5.18 -11.98
C ASN A 103 -58.33 4.21 -10.85
N LEU A 104 -57.46 4.00 -9.87
CA LEU A 104 -57.72 3.02 -8.81
C LEU A 104 -58.78 3.56 -7.83
N THR A 105 -59.84 2.77 -7.62
CA THR A 105 -60.90 3.08 -6.67
C THR A 105 -60.75 2.27 -5.39
N ILE A 106 -61.08 2.87 -4.24
CA ILE A 106 -61.04 2.21 -2.94
C ILE A 106 -62.08 1.07 -2.89
N PRO A 107 -61.68 -0.19 -2.67
CA PRO A 107 -62.60 -1.31 -2.48
C PRO A 107 -63.68 -1.04 -1.41
N LEU A 108 -64.85 -1.66 -1.57
CA LEU A 108 -65.92 -1.62 -0.57
C LEU A 108 -65.70 -2.66 0.53
N GLN A 109 -65.07 -3.78 0.19
CA GLN A 109 -64.80 -4.89 1.09
C GLN A 109 -63.38 -5.39 0.87
N TYR A 110 -62.75 -5.78 1.97
CA TYR A 110 -61.44 -6.43 2.02
C TYR A 110 -61.61 -7.79 2.70
N SER A 111 -60.66 -8.68 2.46
CA SER A 111 -60.58 -9.98 3.12
C SER A 111 -60.37 -9.84 4.64
N ASP A 112 -60.73 -10.87 5.40
CA ASP A 112 -60.76 -10.85 6.86
C ASP A 112 -59.39 -10.57 7.51
N ASP A 113 -58.30 -10.97 6.85
CA ASP A 113 -56.91 -10.73 7.24
C ASP A 113 -56.52 -9.24 7.21
N LEU A 114 -57.21 -8.42 6.43
CA LEU A 114 -56.97 -6.98 6.35
C LEU A 114 -57.80 -6.14 7.32
N GLN A 115 -58.84 -6.73 7.92
CA GLN A 115 -59.74 -6.04 8.85
C GLN A 115 -59.01 -5.39 10.04
N PRO A 116 -57.98 -6.01 10.67
CA PRO A 116 -57.24 -5.37 11.75
C PRO A 116 -56.56 -4.05 11.34
N TYR A 117 -56.24 -3.88 10.05
CA TYR A 117 -55.60 -2.68 9.53
C TYR A 117 -56.58 -1.57 9.13
N LEU A 118 -57.88 -1.80 9.29
CA LEU A 118 -58.96 -0.83 9.10
C LEU A 118 -59.52 -0.31 10.43
N GLN A 119 -59.35 -1.06 11.52
CA GLN A 119 -59.91 -0.74 12.84
C GLN A 119 -59.14 0.38 13.56
N GLN A 120 -59.84 1.10 14.44
CA GLN A 120 -59.22 2.07 15.33
C GLN A 120 -58.43 1.39 16.46
N THR A 121 -57.40 2.09 16.95
CA THR A 121 -56.68 1.74 18.18
C THR A 121 -56.70 2.93 19.13
N ALA A 122 -56.26 2.74 20.38
CA ALA A 122 -56.24 3.81 21.38
C ALA A 122 -55.51 5.09 20.88
N ASP A 123 -54.38 4.92 20.19
CA ASP A 123 -53.55 6.03 19.69
C ASP A 123 -53.90 6.46 18.24
N ILE A 124 -54.75 5.68 17.57
CA ILE A 124 -55.19 5.90 16.18
C ILE A 124 -56.72 5.85 16.13
N PRO A 125 -57.40 6.86 16.72
CA PRO A 125 -58.86 6.96 16.64
C PRO A 125 -59.27 7.30 15.20
N ILE A 126 -60.29 6.64 14.67
CA ILE A 126 -60.87 6.95 13.34
C ILE A 126 -62.24 7.62 13.48
N ASP A 127 -62.98 7.34 14.54
CA ASP A 127 -64.36 7.78 14.70
C ASP A 127 -64.53 9.12 15.44
N HIS A 128 -63.42 9.75 15.84
CA HIS A 128 -63.43 10.99 16.61
C HIS A 128 -63.98 12.18 15.77
N PRO A 129 -64.86 13.04 16.32
CA PRO A 129 -65.46 14.17 15.59
C PRO A 129 -64.44 15.09 14.91
N GLU A 130 -63.36 15.44 15.60
CA GLU A 130 -62.33 16.33 15.04
C GLU A 130 -61.54 15.69 13.88
N ILE A 131 -61.31 14.38 13.91
CA ILE A 131 -60.65 13.66 12.79
C ILE A 131 -61.57 13.65 11.56
N LYS A 132 -62.88 13.43 11.76
CA LYS A 132 -63.89 13.51 10.71
C LYS A 132 -64.03 14.93 10.15
N GLN A 133 -63.92 15.94 11.00
CA GLN A 133 -63.91 17.34 10.59
C GLN A 133 -62.67 17.66 9.75
N LEU A 134 -61.47 17.29 10.21
CA LEU A 134 -60.24 17.47 9.44
C LEU A 134 -60.37 16.80 8.06
N TRP A 135 -60.89 15.58 8.02
CA TRP A 135 -61.12 14.91 6.73
C TRP A 135 -62.05 15.71 5.83
N SER A 136 -63.13 16.29 6.37
CA SER A 136 -64.06 17.11 5.58
C SER A 136 -63.41 18.36 4.97
N GLU A 137 -62.35 18.89 5.61
CA GLU A 137 -61.61 20.07 5.15
C GLU A 137 -60.60 19.74 4.05
N ILE A 138 -59.95 18.57 4.12
CA ILE A 138 -58.89 18.16 3.17
C ILE A 138 -59.34 17.19 2.08
N LYS A 139 -60.60 16.74 2.11
CA LYS A 139 -61.15 15.72 1.20
C LYS A 139 -61.03 16.15 -0.28
N PRO A 140 -60.50 15.29 -1.16
CA PRO A 140 -60.41 15.58 -2.59
C PRO A 140 -61.79 15.48 -3.28
N ALA A 141 -61.87 16.00 -4.51
CA ALA A 141 -63.10 15.98 -5.32
C ALA A 141 -63.61 14.54 -5.53
N ASN A 142 -62.72 13.58 -5.83
CA ASN A 142 -63.06 12.17 -5.92
C ASN A 142 -62.55 11.40 -4.69
N SER A 143 -63.35 11.38 -3.62
CA SER A 143 -63.01 10.68 -2.37
C SER A 143 -63.12 9.15 -2.43
N ARG A 144 -63.38 8.58 -3.61
CA ARG A 144 -63.33 7.13 -3.85
C ARG A 144 -62.10 6.73 -4.65
N ASN A 145 -61.32 7.70 -5.14
CA ASN A 145 -60.06 7.45 -5.82
C ASN A 145 -58.93 7.28 -4.80
N THR A 146 -58.23 6.14 -4.85
CA THR A 146 -57.20 5.79 -3.87
C THR A 146 -56.01 6.76 -3.93
N LEU A 147 -55.57 7.14 -5.14
CA LEU A 147 -54.45 8.06 -5.31
C LEU A 147 -54.80 9.47 -4.82
N GLU A 148 -55.96 10.01 -5.18
CA GLU A 148 -56.38 11.35 -4.74
C GLU A 148 -56.51 11.41 -3.21
N VAL A 149 -57.12 10.39 -2.58
CA VAL A 149 -57.28 10.33 -1.12
C VAL A 149 -55.91 10.25 -0.43
N ALA A 150 -55.05 9.32 -0.85
CA ALA A 150 -53.71 9.17 -0.26
C ALA A 150 -52.85 10.43 -0.46
N THR A 151 -52.96 11.08 -1.62
CA THR A 151 -52.24 12.31 -1.94
C THR A 151 -52.72 13.48 -1.09
N ALA A 152 -54.03 13.64 -0.89
CA ALA A 152 -54.59 14.70 -0.05
C ALA A 152 -54.12 14.57 1.42
N ILE A 153 -54.17 13.35 1.97
CA ILE A 153 -53.68 13.06 3.32
C ILE A 153 -52.17 13.35 3.42
N TYR A 154 -51.40 12.87 2.45
CA TYR A 154 -49.96 13.07 2.40
C TYR A 154 -49.59 14.56 2.33
N GLN A 155 -50.21 15.32 1.42
CA GLN A 155 -49.93 16.74 1.24
C GLN A 155 -50.24 17.52 2.51
N TYR A 156 -51.38 17.27 3.14
CA TYR A 156 -51.73 17.90 4.42
C TYR A 156 -50.67 17.61 5.49
N ILE A 157 -50.30 16.34 5.70
CA ILE A 157 -49.33 15.98 6.76
C ILE A 157 -47.92 16.48 6.45
N TYR A 158 -47.53 16.51 5.17
CA TYR A 158 -46.22 16.99 4.75
C TYR A 158 -46.09 18.51 4.87
N GLN A 159 -47.15 19.27 4.56
CA GLN A 159 -47.13 20.73 4.48
C GLN A 159 -47.58 21.42 5.78
N GLU A 160 -48.63 20.91 6.43
CA GLU A 160 -49.30 21.59 7.55
C GLU A 160 -48.86 21.10 8.94
N ILE A 161 -48.24 19.92 9.02
CA ILE A 161 -47.73 19.38 10.28
C ILE A 161 -46.22 19.59 10.35
N GLU A 162 -45.74 20.40 11.29
CA GLU A 162 -44.32 20.64 11.50
C GLU A 162 -43.61 19.38 12.03
N THR A 163 -42.42 19.06 11.50
CA THR A 163 -41.61 17.94 12.01
C THR A 163 -40.78 18.41 13.20
N VAL A 164 -41.10 17.94 14.40
CA VAL A 164 -40.38 18.28 15.64
C VAL A 164 -39.98 17.02 16.42
N PRO A 165 -38.83 17.02 17.11
CA PRO A 165 -38.35 15.87 17.88
C PRO A 165 -39.07 15.78 19.23
N PHE A 166 -40.34 15.36 19.24
CA PHE A 166 -41.04 15.06 20.49
C PHE A 166 -40.45 13.82 21.17
N LYS A 167 -40.27 13.90 22.49
CA LYS A 167 -39.99 12.73 23.34
C LYS A 167 -41.32 12.18 23.86
N GLY A 168 -41.59 10.92 23.59
CA GLY A 168 -42.77 10.21 24.08
C GLY A 168 -43.78 9.85 23.00
N LEU A 169 -44.90 9.27 23.43
CA LEU A 169 -45.98 8.81 22.59
C LEU A 169 -46.85 10.01 22.16
N THR A 170 -47.03 10.21 20.85
CA THR A 170 -47.95 11.23 20.31
C THR A 170 -49.02 10.51 19.48
N ASP A 171 -50.27 10.53 19.95
CA ASP A 171 -51.39 9.95 19.22
C ASP A 171 -51.84 10.84 18.03
N SER A 172 -52.78 10.34 17.24
CA SER A 172 -53.28 11.02 16.04
C SER A 172 -53.99 12.35 16.34
N LEU A 173 -54.76 12.40 17.43
CA LEU A 173 -55.56 13.58 17.81
C LEU A 173 -54.65 14.69 18.36
N THR A 174 -53.68 14.31 19.19
CA THR A 174 -52.64 15.20 19.70
C THR A 174 -51.81 15.79 18.56
N THR A 175 -51.40 14.95 17.60
CA THR A 175 -50.66 15.41 16.39
C THR A 175 -51.45 16.46 15.61
N MET A 176 -52.74 16.19 15.38
CA MET A 176 -53.62 17.13 14.66
C MET A 176 -53.76 18.46 15.41
N ARG A 177 -54.01 18.42 16.73
CA ARG A 177 -54.22 19.62 17.55
C ARG A 177 -52.97 20.48 17.67
N LEU A 178 -51.80 19.85 17.81
CA LEU A 178 -50.53 20.56 17.95
C LEU A 178 -49.97 21.07 16.62
N LYS A 179 -50.49 20.59 15.48
CA LYS A 179 -49.93 20.81 14.14
C LYS A 179 -48.42 20.60 14.05
N SER A 180 -47.89 19.76 14.93
CA SER A 180 -46.48 19.44 15.05
C SER A 180 -46.36 18.04 15.63
N ALA A 181 -45.45 17.23 15.07
CA ALA A 181 -45.20 15.87 15.54
C ALA A 181 -43.84 15.33 15.10
N SER A 182 -43.38 14.28 15.79
CA SER A 182 -42.29 13.43 15.30
C SER A 182 -42.80 12.46 14.22
N CYS A 183 -41.89 11.65 13.64
CA CYS A 183 -42.24 10.67 12.61
C CYS A 183 -43.39 9.71 13.03
N ASN A 184 -43.44 9.36 14.31
CA ASN A 184 -44.47 8.49 14.87
C ASN A 184 -45.86 9.17 14.85
N GLY A 185 -45.99 10.38 15.38
CA GLY A 185 -47.28 11.09 15.41
C GLY A 185 -47.82 11.40 14.01
N LYS A 186 -46.94 11.83 13.08
CA LYS A 186 -47.31 12.03 11.67
C LYS A 186 -47.83 10.75 11.02
N SER A 187 -47.14 9.63 11.22
CA SER A 187 -47.55 8.34 10.66
C SER A 187 -48.87 7.87 11.24
N ARG A 188 -49.11 8.05 12.55
CA ARG A 188 -50.38 7.71 13.20
C ARG A 188 -51.55 8.53 12.66
N LEU A 189 -51.40 9.85 12.55
CA LEU A 189 -52.45 10.70 11.97
C LEU A 189 -52.77 10.30 10.52
N PHE A 190 -51.75 9.98 9.73
CA PHE A 190 -51.96 9.47 8.37
C PHE A 190 -52.77 8.17 8.39
N VAL A 191 -52.36 7.19 9.21
CA VAL A 191 -53.05 5.90 9.33
C VAL A 191 -54.50 6.10 9.78
N SER A 192 -54.76 7.01 10.73
CA SER A 192 -56.11 7.37 11.16
C SER A 192 -56.98 7.86 9.99
N LEU A 193 -56.48 8.82 9.19
CA LEU A 193 -57.20 9.36 8.03
C LEU A 193 -57.36 8.33 6.89
N ALA A 194 -56.37 7.46 6.68
CA ALA A 194 -56.44 6.39 5.69
C ALA A 194 -57.50 5.35 6.07
N ARG A 195 -57.50 4.89 7.34
CA ARG A 195 -58.48 3.94 7.87
C ARG A 195 -59.90 4.51 7.86
N LEU A 196 -60.07 5.79 8.20
CA LEU A 196 -61.35 6.50 8.08
C LEU A 196 -61.93 6.42 6.65
N ASN A 197 -61.08 6.36 5.64
CA ASN A 197 -61.45 6.27 4.22
C ASN A 197 -61.47 4.83 3.67
N ASN A 198 -61.51 3.82 4.55
CA ASN A 198 -61.50 2.41 4.18
C ASN A 198 -60.25 2.00 3.40
N ILE A 199 -59.08 2.58 3.70
CA ILE A 199 -57.78 2.14 3.16
C ILE A 199 -57.03 1.42 4.28
N PRO A 200 -56.75 0.10 4.17
CA PRO A 200 -56.00 -0.63 5.18
C PRO A 200 -54.60 -0.04 5.30
N ALA A 201 -54.21 0.31 6.52
CA ALA A 201 -52.96 1.01 6.78
C ALA A 201 -52.28 0.48 8.04
N ARG A 202 -50.95 0.32 7.97
CA ARG A 202 -50.14 -0.16 9.09
C ARG A 202 -48.90 0.70 9.28
N LEU A 203 -48.43 0.78 10.53
CA LEU A 203 -47.15 1.42 10.85
C LEU A 203 -46.01 0.43 10.63
N VAL A 204 -44.84 0.95 10.30
CA VAL A 204 -43.60 0.18 10.19
C VAL A 204 -42.49 0.96 10.85
N GLY A 205 -41.70 0.29 11.69
CA GLY A 205 -40.64 0.91 12.45
C GLY A 205 -39.28 0.28 12.18
N GLY A 206 -38.25 1.11 12.28
CA GLY A 206 -36.90 0.69 12.00
C GLY A 206 -35.87 1.81 12.09
N VAL A 207 -34.84 1.72 11.27
CA VAL A 207 -33.66 2.60 11.37
C VAL A 207 -33.24 3.07 9.98
N ILE A 208 -33.14 4.38 9.77
CA ILE A 208 -32.48 4.94 8.58
C ILE A 208 -30.96 4.82 8.75
N MET A 209 -30.32 3.93 8.02
CA MET A 209 -28.89 3.58 8.06
C MET A 209 -28.01 4.67 7.41
N LYS A 210 -27.96 5.85 8.01
CA LYS A 210 -26.99 6.90 7.69
C LYS A 210 -25.69 6.67 8.46
N PRO A 211 -24.51 6.90 7.84
CA PRO A 211 -23.23 6.78 8.52
C PRO A 211 -23.17 7.57 9.83
N GLY A 212 -22.69 6.92 10.90
CA GLY A 212 -22.46 7.55 12.21
C GLY A 212 -23.41 7.12 13.32
N ARG A 213 -23.15 7.65 14.52
CA ARG A 213 -23.86 7.32 15.76
C ARG A 213 -25.13 8.16 15.91
N LYS A 214 -26.25 7.51 16.23
CA LYS A 214 -27.53 8.16 16.51
C LYS A 214 -28.36 7.42 17.56
N LYS A 215 -29.24 8.14 18.27
CA LYS A 215 -30.20 7.54 19.21
C LYS A 215 -31.62 7.40 18.62
N THR A 216 -31.85 7.89 17.41
CA THR A 216 -33.19 7.96 16.82
C THR A 216 -33.49 6.78 15.89
N SER A 217 -34.58 6.08 16.19
CA SER A 217 -35.29 5.22 15.24
C SER A 217 -36.16 6.07 14.31
N HIS A 218 -36.74 5.43 13.30
CA HIS A 218 -37.67 6.05 12.37
C HIS A 218 -38.91 5.19 12.25
N GLN A 219 -40.07 5.83 12.09
CA GLN A 219 -41.34 5.16 11.84
C GLN A 219 -41.98 5.78 10.60
N TRP A 220 -42.38 4.91 9.68
CA TRP A 220 -43.17 5.25 8.50
C TRP A 220 -44.44 4.41 8.50
N LEU A 221 -45.17 4.42 7.38
CA LEU A 221 -46.38 3.63 7.23
C LEU A 221 -46.47 2.96 5.87
N GLU A 222 -47.36 1.99 5.77
CA GLU A 222 -47.70 1.31 4.53
C GLU A 222 -49.21 1.30 4.34
N LEU A 223 -49.64 1.53 3.11
CA LEU A 223 -51.03 1.43 2.67
C LEU A 223 -51.21 0.18 1.82
N TYR A 224 -52.27 -0.58 2.04
CA TYR A 224 -52.59 -1.71 1.19
C TYR A 224 -53.30 -1.23 -0.09
N ILE A 225 -52.59 -1.26 -1.21
CA ILE A 225 -53.03 -0.73 -2.50
C ILE A 225 -52.74 -1.79 -3.58
N ASP A 226 -53.78 -2.18 -4.32
CA ASP A 226 -53.68 -3.10 -5.47
C ASP A 226 -52.84 -4.36 -5.16
N THR A 227 -53.19 -5.06 -4.07
CA THR A 227 -52.52 -6.27 -3.54
C THR A 227 -51.14 -6.09 -2.89
N HIS A 228 -50.61 -4.87 -2.83
CA HIS A 228 -49.29 -4.58 -2.28
C HIS A 228 -49.33 -3.63 -1.09
N TRP A 229 -48.40 -3.79 -0.15
CA TRP A 229 -48.15 -2.80 0.90
C TRP A 229 -47.22 -1.70 0.34
N THR A 230 -47.81 -0.53 0.07
CA THR A 230 -47.14 0.63 -0.51
C THR A 230 -46.62 1.55 0.59
N PRO A 231 -45.30 1.80 0.69
CA PRO A 231 -44.70 2.61 1.75
C PRO A 231 -44.94 4.10 1.51
N ILE A 232 -45.24 4.81 2.60
CA ILE A 232 -45.39 6.26 2.65
C ILE A 232 -44.60 6.79 3.84
N ASP A 233 -43.77 7.81 3.61
CA ASP A 233 -43.04 8.53 4.64
C ASP A 233 -43.27 10.03 4.49
N PRO A 234 -44.30 10.59 5.16
CA PRO A 234 -44.58 12.02 5.12
C PRO A 234 -43.56 12.83 5.93
N THR A 235 -42.66 12.20 6.69
CA THR A 235 -41.62 12.93 7.42
C THR A 235 -40.45 13.28 6.51
N ASN A 236 -40.02 12.32 5.69
CA ASN A 236 -38.89 12.49 4.78
C ASN A 236 -39.28 12.76 3.32
N GLY A 237 -40.58 12.91 3.04
CA GLY A 237 -41.05 13.29 1.71
C GLY A 237 -41.09 12.13 0.71
N HIS A 238 -41.37 10.90 1.16
CA HIS A 238 -41.51 9.76 0.27
C HIS A 238 -42.96 9.31 0.15
N PHE A 239 -43.40 9.08 -1.09
CA PHE A 239 -44.75 8.63 -1.42
C PHE A 239 -44.66 7.50 -2.46
N GLY A 240 -44.93 6.26 -2.02
CA GLY A 240 -44.71 5.06 -2.84
C GLY A 240 -43.24 4.69 -3.03
N LEU A 241 -42.31 5.40 -2.39
CA LEU A 241 -40.87 5.15 -2.46
C LEU A 241 -40.34 4.80 -1.07
N LEU A 242 -39.52 3.75 -0.97
CA LEU A 242 -38.73 3.47 0.22
C LEU A 242 -37.26 3.29 -0.18
N PRO A 243 -36.38 4.25 0.13
CA PRO A 243 -34.98 4.19 -0.24
C PRO A 243 -34.26 2.97 0.34
N ASN A 244 -33.14 2.56 -0.26
CA ASN A 244 -32.37 1.41 0.21
C ASN A 244 -31.86 1.57 1.65
N ASN A 245 -31.52 2.77 2.12
CA ASN A 245 -30.96 2.97 3.46
C ASN A 245 -31.96 2.82 4.61
N TYR A 246 -33.23 2.45 4.38
CA TYR A 246 -34.19 2.17 5.45
C TYR A 246 -34.07 0.70 5.86
N LEU A 247 -33.82 0.42 7.14
CA LEU A 247 -33.86 -0.94 7.68
C LEU A 247 -35.18 -1.14 8.42
N GLU A 248 -35.96 -2.14 8.03
CA GLU A 248 -37.17 -2.54 8.75
C GLU A 248 -36.81 -3.45 9.91
N LEU A 249 -37.36 -3.15 11.10
CA LEU A 249 -37.20 -3.98 12.30
C LEU A 249 -38.53 -4.57 12.77
N TYR A 250 -39.62 -3.81 12.65
CA TYR A 250 -40.93 -4.27 13.08
C TYR A 250 -42.10 -3.63 12.34
N ARG A 251 -43.28 -4.25 12.46
CA ARG A 251 -44.57 -3.83 11.90
C ARG A 251 -45.60 -3.63 13.00
N GLY A 252 -46.48 -2.65 12.81
CA GLY A 252 -47.52 -2.26 13.76
C GLY A 252 -47.07 -1.18 14.74
N ASP A 253 -48.00 -0.72 15.57
CA ASP A 253 -47.74 0.32 16.57
C ASP A 253 -47.10 -0.30 17.82
N LYS A 254 -45.79 -0.47 17.80
CA LYS A 254 -45.01 -1.10 18.89
C LYS A 254 -43.94 -0.16 19.41
N VAL A 255 -43.57 -0.37 20.67
CA VAL A 255 -42.40 0.27 21.27
C VAL A 255 -41.17 -0.56 20.91
N LEU A 256 -40.11 0.11 20.44
CA LEU A 256 -38.90 -0.56 19.96
C LEU A 256 -38.09 -1.24 21.08
N PHE A 257 -38.08 -0.67 22.29
CA PHE A 257 -37.36 -1.21 23.43
C PHE A 257 -38.33 -1.42 24.59
N ARG A 258 -38.21 -2.56 25.26
CA ARG A 258 -38.80 -2.81 26.57
C ARG A 258 -37.68 -3.24 27.50
N HIS A 259 -37.72 -2.78 28.74
CA HIS A 259 -36.70 -3.13 29.71
C HIS A 259 -37.25 -3.08 31.13
N THR A 260 -36.56 -3.70 32.07
CA THR A 260 -36.83 -3.57 33.51
C THR A 260 -36.89 -2.09 33.89
N SER A 261 -37.86 -1.71 34.72
CA SER A 261 -38.02 -0.33 35.17
C SER A 261 -36.86 0.11 36.07
N ASN A 262 -36.60 1.41 36.16
CA ASN A 262 -35.58 2.03 37.02
C ASN A 262 -34.12 1.61 36.75
N ILE A 263 -33.83 1.02 35.58
CA ILE A 263 -32.44 0.85 35.13
C ILE A 263 -32.02 2.06 34.30
N ASN A 264 -30.76 2.48 34.42
CA ASN A 264 -30.19 3.55 33.62
C ASN A 264 -29.95 3.08 32.17
N PHE A 265 -31.01 2.95 31.37
CA PHE A 265 -30.95 2.40 30.01
C PHE A 265 -30.55 3.45 28.97
N GLU A 266 -29.41 3.23 28.34
CA GLU A 266 -28.93 4.00 27.20
C GLU A 266 -28.71 3.12 25.97
N TYR A 267 -29.00 3.65 24.79
CA TYR A 267 -28.71 2.95 23.54
C TYR A 267 -28.25 3.91 22.45
N TYR A 268 -27.61 3.35 21.43
CA TYR A 268 -27.41 4.01 20.15
C TYR A 268 -27.35 3.00 19.01
N PHE A 269 -27.76 3.47 17.84
CA PHE A 269 -27.50 2.84 16.56
C PHE A 269 -26.24 3.44 15.97
N ASN A 270 -25.41 2.61 15.35
CA ASN A 270 -24.36 3.04 14.45
C ASN A 270 -24.53 2.27 13.15
N ALA A 271 -24.50 2.98 12.03
CA ALA A 271 -24.48 2.35 10.72
C ALA A 271 -23.24 2.82 9.97
N SER A 272 -22.65 1.92 9.19
CA SER A 272 -21.73 2.28 8.12
C SER A 272 -22.18 1.58 6.85
N ASN A 273 -21.76 2.08 5.68
CA ASN A 273 -22.02 1.39 4.44
C ASN A 273 -20.73 1.25 3.62
N LYS A 274 -20.64 0.17 2.88
CA LYS A 274 -19.57 -0.10 1.92
C LYS A 274 -20.16 -0.70 0.67
N ARG A 275 -19.57 -0.36 -0.48
CA ARG A 275 -19.85 -1.07 -1.73
C ARG A 275 -18.96 -2.30 -1.81
N VAL A 276 -19.56 -3.46 -1.94
CA VAL A 276 -18.88 -4.76 -1.90
C VAL A 276 -19.41 -5.61 -3.05
N ALA A 277 -18.54 -6.41 -3.68
CA ALA A 277 -18.96 -7.38 -4.68
C ALA A 277 -19.71 -8.53 -4.00
N PRO A 278 -20.94 -8.88 -4.43
CA PRO A 278 -21.68 -10.01 -3.87
C PRO A 278 -20.91 -11.32 -3.86
N SER A 279 -20.03 -11.57 -4.83
CA SER A 279 -19.19 -12.78 -4.88
C SER A 279 -18.30 -12.98 -3.65
N LEU A 280 -18.07 -11.93 -2.84
CA LEU A 280 -17.27 -12.01 -1.62
C LEU A 280 -18.06 -12.51 -0.42
N TYR A 281 -19.40 -12.40 -0.41
CA TYR A 281 -20.22 -12.67 0.78
C TYR A 281 -21.52 -13.45 0.53
N ARG A 282 -22.02 -13.53 -0.70
CA ARG A 282 -23.25 -14.24 -1.06
C ARG A 282 -22.89 -15.62 -1.60
N HIS A 283 -23.12 -16.66 -0.79
CA HIS A 283 -22.63 -18.02 -1.07
C HIS A 283 -23.68 -19.01 -1.59
N GLU A 284 -24.97 -18.63 -1.67
CA GLU A 284 -26.07 -19.60 -1.84
C GLU A 284 -26.92 -19.49 -3.12
N LEU A 285 -26.49 -18.76 -4.15
CA LEU A 285 -27.23 -18.75 -5.42
C LEU A 285 -26.69 -19.80 -6.39
N SER A 286 -27.10 -21.06 -6.17
CA SER A 286 -27.56 -21.99 -7.20
C SER A 286 -27.37 -23.45 -6.77
N ASN A 287 -28.44 -24.24 -6.84
CA ASN A 287 -28.43 -25.70 -6.83
C ASN A 287 -27.65 -26.33 -8.02
N SER A 288 -26.98 -25.54 -8.87
CA SER A 288 -26.09 -26.02 -9.91
C SER A 288 -24.62 -25.94 -9.46
N GLU A 289 -24.06 -27.09 -9.12
CA GLU A 289 -22.64 -27.36 -8.90
C GLU A 289 -21.92 -26.42 -7.92
N LYS A 290 -21.67 -26.95 -6.70
CA LYS A 290 -20.77 -26.40 -5.69
C LYS A 290 -19.36 -26.18 -6.27
N LEU A 291 -19.15 -25.06 -6.94
CA LEU A 291 -17.84 -24.64 -7.40
C LEU A 291 -17.12 -23.91 -6.27
N PRO A 292 -15.90 -24.34 -5.88
CA PRO A 292 -15.19 -23.76 -4.75
C PRO A 292 -14.77 -22.32 -5.08
N SER A 293 -15.38 -21.34 -4.40
CA SER A 293 -14.90 -19.97 -4.37
C SER A 293 -13.83 -19.84 -3.29
N ALA A 294 -12.70 -19.20 -3.63
CA ALA A 294 -11.59 -18.99 -2.71
C ALA A 294 -12.01 -18.13 -1.51
N ALA A 295 -12.94 -17.17 -1.72
CA ALA A 295 -13.46 -16.35 -0.64
C ALA A 295 -14.27 -17.15 0.39
N THR A 296 -15.05 -18.15 -0.05
CA THR A 296 -15.87 -18.97 0.83
C THR A 296 -15.02 -19.79 1.81
N HIS A 297 -13.91 -20.35 1.33
CA HIS A 297 -12.96 -21.05 2.20
C HIS A 297 -12.24 -20.12 3.18
N LEU A 298 -11.90 -18.90 2.75
CA LEU A 298 -11.24 -17.91 3.62
C LEU A 298 -12.19 -17.36 4.70
N GLN A 299 -13.48 -17.21 4.39
CA GLN A 299 -14.49 -16.81 5.39
C GLN A 299 -14.71 -17.85 6.47
N ALA A 300 -14.57 -19.14 6.15
CA ALA A 300 -14.66 -20.21 7.16
C ALA A 300 -13.60 -20.08 8.26
N PHE A 301 -12.54 -19.30 8.05
CA PHE A 301 -11.53 -18.96 9.07
C PHE A 301 -11.85 -17.70 9.88
N GLY A 302 -13.07 -17.13 9.76
CA GLY A 302 -13.49 -15.93 10.47
C GLY A 302 -12.83 -14.64 9.95
N LEU A 303 -12.32 -14.64 8.72
CA LEU A 303 -11.71 -13.45 8.13
C LEU A 303 -12.78 -12.48 7.62
N THR A 304 -12.62 -11.19 7.93
CA THR A 304 -13.51 -10.15 7.41
C THR A 304 -13.43 -10.04 5.88
N VAL A 305 -14.53 -9.63 5.24
CA VAL A 305 -14.61 -9.43 3.78
C VAL A 305 -13.47 -8.54 3.25
N THR A 306 -13.09 -7.51 4.01
CA THR A 306 -11.99 -6.60 3.62
C THR A 306 -10.66 -7.33 3.61
N THR A 307 -10.36 -8.11 4.66
CA THR A 307 -9.11 -8.88 4.76
C THR A 307 -9.00 -9.90 3.63
N ILE A 308 -10.09 -10.62 3.34
CA ILE A 308 -10.16 -11.58 2.23
C ILE A 308 -9.85 -10.89 0.90
N SER A 309 -10.49 -9.75 0.63
CA SER A 309 -10.26 -9.00 -0.61
C SER A 309 -8.80 -8.59 -0.81
N LEU A 310 -8.09 -8.21 0.26
CA LEU A 310 -6.67 -7.85 0.21
C LEU A 310 -5.81 -9.07 -0.12
N PHE A 311 -6.02 -10.19 0.58
CA PHE A 311 -5.29 -11.43 0.32
C PHE A 311 -5.46 -11.89 -1.12
N LEU A 312 -6.69 -11.84 -1.64
CA LEU A 312 -6.98 -12.27 -3.00
C LEU A 312 -6.26 -11.40 -4.05
N LEU A 313 -6.03 -10.11 -3.78
CA LEU A 313 -5.41 -9.17 -4.71
C LEU A 313 -3.89 -9.01 -4.58
N PHE A 314 -3.24 -9.59 -3.57
CA PHE A 314 -1.78 -9.53 -3.41
C PHE A 314 -0.99 -10.00 -4.66
N PRO A 315 -1.36 -11.11 -5.33
CA PRO A 315 -0.68 -11.51 -6.57
C PRO A 315 -0.84 -10.50 -7.70
N PHE A 316 -2.01 -9.86 -7.82
CA PHE A 316 -2.23 -8.83 -8.82
C PHE A 316 -1.40 -7.58 -8.53
N CYS A 317 -1.32 -7.14 -7.27
CA CYS A 317 -0.42 -6.07 -6.87
C CYS A 317 1.05 -6.43 -7.17
N THR A 318 1.46 -7.68 -6.98
CA THR A 318 2.81 -8.15 -7.37
C THR A 318 3.06 -7.97 -8.86
N LEU A 319 2.06 -8.27 -9.70
CA LEU A 319 2.12 -8.06 -11.15
C LEU A 319 2.30 -6.57 -11.49
N ILE A 320 1.50 -5.68 -10.89
CA ILE A 320 1.62 -4.23 -11.07
C ILE A 320 3.05 -3.78 -10.72
N ILE A 321 3.55 -4.16 -9.55
CA ILE A 321 4.86 -3.72 -9.08
C ILE A 321 5.98 -4.25 -9.98
N THR A 322 5.87 -5.51 -10.40
CA THR A 322 6.83 -6.12 -11.32
C THR A 322 6.81 -5.42 -12.68
N PHE A 323 5.65 -5.02 -13.19
CA PHE A 323 5.51 -4.22 -14.40
C PHE A 323 6.16 -2.83 -14.25
N LEU A 324 5.84 -2.10 -13.17
CA LEU A 324 6.43 -0.78 -12.89
C LEU A 324 7.96 -0.85 -12.78
N ARG A 325 8.50 -1.92 -12.18
CA ARG A 325 9.94 -2.10 -11.98
C ARG A 325 10.66 -2.57 -13.25
N ASN A 326 10.11 -3.55 -13.94
CA ASN A 326 10.79 -4.21 -15.05
C ASN A 326 10.52 -3.54 -16.38
N VAL A 327 9.34 -2.96 -16.62
CA VAL A 327 8.96 -2.32 -17.89
C VAL A 327 9.15 -0.80 -17.80
N ILE A 328 8.63 -0.15 -16.75
CA ILE A 328 8.79 1.31 -16.61
C ILE A 328 10.18 1.67 -16.06
N GLY A 329 10.69 0.89 -15.11
CA GLY A 329 11.99 1.12 -14.47
C GLY A 329 11.92 2.00 -13.23
N ILE A 330 10.78 2.01 -12.53
CA ILE A 330 10.61 2.68 -11.23
C ILE A 330 11.35 1.87 -10.15
N LYS A 331 12.17 2.54 -9.35
CA LYS A 331 12.80 1.93 -8.17
C LYS A 331 11.90 2.11 -6.95
N THR A 332 11.73 1.06 -6.16
CA THR A 332 10.90 1.02 -4.95
C THR A 332 11.65 0.32 -3.82
N PHE A 333 11.15 0.40 -2.59
CA PHE A 333 11.62 -0.40 -1.45
C PHE A 333 11.19 -1.87 -1.57
N GLY A 334 11.65 -2.54 -2.63
CA GLY A 334 11.25 -3.90 -2.96
C GLY A 334 9.79 -3.99 -3.44
N ILE A 335 9.26 -5.21 -3.43
CA ILE A 335 7.92 -5.52 -3.95
C ILE A 335 6.87 -5.52 -2.82
N PHE A 336 7.24 -6.01 -1.64
CA PHE A 336 6.30 -6.17 -0.53
C PHE A 336 5.89 -4.84 0.13
N MET A 337 6.84 -3.92 0.33
CA MET A 337 6.59 -2.72 1.12
C MET A 337 5.51 -1.80 0.53
N PRO A 338 5.55 -1.40 -0.77
CA PRO A 338 4.49 -0.58 -1.35
C PRO A 338 3.11 -1.26 -1.26
N MET A 339 3.05 -2.58 -1.39
CA MET A 339 1.82 -3.36 -1.31
C MET A 339 1.25 -3.39 0.12
N LEU A 340 2.07 -3.62 1.13
CA LEU A 340 1.65 -3.65 2.53
C LEU A 340 1.17 -2.27 3.00
N ILE A 341 1.85 -1.19 2.60
CA ILE A 341 1.43 0.18 2.90
C ILE A 341 0.10 0.49 2.22
N ALA A 342 -0.06 0.11 0.95
CA ALA A 342 -1.33 0.28 0.25
C ALA A 342 -2.47 -0.49 0.93
N ALA A 343 -2.22 -1.71 1.41
CA ALA A 343 -3.18 -2.49 2.18
C ALA A 343 -3.55 -1.81 3.51
N ALA A 344 -2.58 -1.24 4.22
CA ALA A 344 -2.84 -0.45 5.43
C ALA A 344 -3.71 0.78 5.15
N CYS A 345 -3.48 1.46 4.02
CA CYS A 345 -4.29 2.61 3.57
C CYS A 345 -5.76 2.25 3.27
N VAL A 346 -6.06 0.98 2.96
CA VAL A 346 -7.46 0.52 2.78
C VAL A 346 -8.24 0.56 4.09
N PHE A 347 -7.57 0.30 5.21
CA PHE A 347 -8.19 0.30 6.53
C PHE A 347 -8.22 1.70 7.17
N THR A 348 -7.14 2.47 7.07
CA THR A 348 -7.02 3.79 7.70
C THR A 348 -7.57 4.93 6.83
N GLY A 349 -7.82 4.67 5.56
CA GLY A 349 -8.11 5.69 4.55
C GLY A 349 -6.83 6.18 3.88
N PHE A 350 -6.93 6.47 2.58
CA PHE A 350 -5.76 6.80 1.74
C PHE A 350 -4.97 8.00 2.27
N PHE A 351 -5.65 9.10 2.58
CA PHE A 351 -4.97 10.33 3.02
C PHE A 351 -4.27 10.15 4.37
N VAL A 352 -4.99 9.60 5.36
CA VAL A 352 -4.45 9.35 6.71
C VAL A 352 -3.30 8.34 6.64
N GLY A 353 -3.46 7.25 5.88
CA GLY A 353 -2.41 6.25 5.68
C GLY A 353 -1.15 6.81 5.02
N MET A 354 -1.32 7.67 3.99
CA MET A 354 -0.19 8.31 3.31
C MET A 354 0.53 9.33 4.20
N VAL A 355 -0.21 10.16 4.93
CA VAL A 355 0.38 11.09 5.90
C VAL A 355 1.12 10.32 6.99
N GLY A 356 0.51 9.26 7.53
CA GLY A 356 1.13 8.37 8.50
C GLY A 356 2.43 7.77 7.97
N PHE A 357 2.44 7.26 6.73
CA PHE A 357 3.64 6.71 6.11
C PHE A 357 4.76 7.76 5.96
N VAL A 358 4.45 8.96 5.47
CA VAL A 358 5.44 10.05 5.32
C VAL A 358 6.00 10.47 6.69
N LEU A 359 5.13 10.57 7.70
CA LEU A 359 5.52 10.93 9.07
C LEU A 359 6.44 9.85 9.68
N VAL A 360 6.09 8.58 9.50
CA VAL A 360 6.92 7.44 9.93
C VAL A 360 8.28 7.43 9.24
N LEU A 361 8.32 7.65 7.92
CA LEU A 361 9.58 7.78 7.19
C LEU A 361 10.42 8.94 7.76
N GLY A 362 9.80 10.08 8.02
CA GLY A 362 10.45 11.27 8.58
C GLY A 362 11.01 11.04 9.98
N ILE A 363 10.25 10.38 10.86
CA ILE A 363 10.70 10.04 12.22
C ILE A 363 11.82 9.00 12.16
N ALA A 364 11.66 7.93 11.37
CA ALA A 364 12.71 6.93 11.19
C ALA A 364 14.01 7.58 10.72
N TYR A 365 13.88 8.52 9.79
CA TYR A 365 14.98 9.31 9.27
C TYR A 365 15.65 10.19 10.34
N ILE A 366 14.88 11.00 11.07
CA ILE A 366 15.40 11.85 12.15
C ILE A 366 16.03 11.01 13.26
N GLY A 367 15.38 9.91 13.64
CA GLY A 367 15.89 8.96 14.62
C GLY A 367 17.21 8.33 14.17
N HIS A 368 17.35 8.02 12.89
CA HIS A 368 18.61 7.55 12.33
C HIS A 368 19.72 8.60 12.44
N GLU A 369 19.44 9.86 12.09
CA GLU A 369 20.40 10.96 12.18
C GLU A 369 20.83 11.23 13.63
N ILE A 370 19.89 11.21 14.58
CA ILE A 370 20.16 11.41 16.00
C ILE A 370 20.97 10.24 16.55
N LEU A 371 20.49 9.00 16.36
CA LEU A 371 21.13 7.79 16.91
C LEU A 371 22.49 7.48 16.24
N GLY A 372 22.68 7.92 15.00
CA GLY A 372 23.97 7.87 14.31
C GLY A 372 25.07 8.63 15.06
N ARG A 373 24.73 9.73 15.75
CA ARG A 373 25.68 10.50 16.57
C ARG A 373 26.15 9.75 17.81
N PHE A 374 25.37 8.79 18.30
CA PHE A 374 25.66 8.04 19.53
C PHE A 374 26.54 6.80 19.33
N HIS A 375 27.02 6.55 18.10
CA HIS A 375 27.97 5.45 17.78
C HIS A 375 27.49 4.07 18.24
N ILE A 376 26.18 3.87 18.24
CA ILE A 376 25.54 2.60 18.62
C ILE A 376 25.72 1.59 17.47
N LEU A 377 25.93 0.32 17.83
CA LEU A 377 25.92 -0.82 16.90
C LEU A 377 24.65 -0.85 16.03
N LYS A 378 24.78 -1.37 14.81
CA LYS A 378 23.73 -1.41 13.79
C LYS A 378 22.40 -2.03 14.27
N VAL A 379 22.46 -3.23 14.85
CA VAL A 379 21.26 -3.97 15.27
C VAL A 379 20.53 -3.27 16.43
N PRO A 380 21.20 -2.84 17.52
CA PRO A 380 20.55 -2.04 18.57
C PRO A 380 20.02 -0.69 18.09
N ARG A 381 20.72 -0.01 17.16
CA ARG A 381 20.23 1.24 16.55
C ARG A 381 18.92 1.02 15.81
N LEU A 382 18.85 -0.03 14.98
CA LEU A 382 17.64 -0.38 14.25
C LEU A 382 16.50 -0.71 15.22
N ALA A 383 16.77 -1.53 16.25
CA ALA A 383 15.77 -1.86 17.28
C ALA A 383 15.25 -0.60 18.01
N ALA A 384 16.12 0.35 18.33
CA ALA A 384 15.74 1.62 18.95
C ALA A 384 14.85 2.47 18.03
N ILE A 385 15.18 2.57 16.74
CA ILE A 385 14.34 3.29 15.76
C ILE A 385 12.97 2.63 15.64
N ILE A 386 12.92 1.31 15.53
CA ILE A 386 11.67 0.55 15.45
C ILE A 386 10.82 0.78 16.71
N THR A 387 11.45 0.75 17.88
CA THR A 387 10.77 0.97 19.17
C THR A 387 10.20 2.38 19.26
N LEU A 388 10.99 3.40 18.90
CA LEU A 388 10.56 4.80 18.86
C LEU A 388 9.36 4.98 17.93
N ASN A 389 9.45 4.42 16.73
CA ASN A 389 8.41 4.43 15.71
C ASN A 389 7.11 3.77 16.20
N ASN A 390 7.21 2.61 16.86
CA ASN A 390 6.04 1.93 17.43
C ASN A 390 5.40 2.74 18.56
N VAL A 391 6.19 3.33 19.46
CA VAL A 391 5.67 4.16 20.55
C VAL A 391 4.94 5.39 20.00
N LEU A 392 5.51 6.06 19.00
CA LEU A 392 4.88 7.22 18.37
C LEU A 392 3.62 6.84 17.58
N PHE A 393 3.62 5.67 16.94
CA PHE A 393 2.42 5.14 16.28
C PHE A 393 1.31 4.80 17.27
N LEU A 394 1.62 4.18 18.39
CA LEU A 394 0.67 3.92 19.47
C LEU A 394 0.13 5.23 20.08
N ALA A 395 0.99 6.23 20.27
CA ALA A 395 0.57 7.56 20.72
C ALA A 395 -0.35 8.25 19.70
N PHE A 396 -0.05 8.14 18.40
CA PHE A 396 -0.91 8.66 17.33
C PHE A 396 -2.28 7.98 17.35
N ILE A 397 -2.33 6.65 17.48
CA ILE A 397 -3.60 5.92 17.63
C ILE A 397 -4.36 6.45 18.84
N TYR A 398 -3.72 6.53 20.00
CA TYR A 398 -4.35 7.01 21.24
C TYR A 398 -4.97 8.42 21.09
N ILE A 399 -4.34 9.30 20.31
CA ILE A 399 -4.86 10.65 20.04
C ILE A 399 -6.02 10.62 19.03
N VAL A 400 -5.99 9.73 18.04
CA VAL A 400 -7.01 9.63 16.98
C VAL A 400 -8.24 8.84 17.42
N ASP A 401 -8.13 7.97 18.43
CA ASP A 401 -9.16 7.02 18.89
C ASP A 401 -10.33 7.65 19.67
N ALA A 402 -10.58 8.96 19.55
CA ALA A 402 -11.67 9.61 20.28
C ALA A 402 -13.07 9.31 19.72
N ASP A 403 -13.23 8.79 18.49
CA ASP A 403 -14.59 8.63 17.91
C ASP A 403 -14.78 7.55 16.81
N THR A 404 -13.75 6.79 16.42
CA THR A 404 -13.86 5.83 15.31
C THR A 404 -13.73 4.39 15.78
N SER A 405 -14.83 3.64 15.74
CA SER A 405 -14.87 2.20 15.96
C SER A 405 -14.16 1.43 14.83
N ILE A 406 -12.84 1.48 14.81
CA ILE A 406 -11.97 0.71 13.92
C ILE A 406 -11.70 -0.64 14.60
N GLU A 407 -11.91 -1.77 13.91
CA GLU A 407 -11.62 -3.11 14.46
C GLU A 407 -10.11 -3.33 14.58
N PHE A 408 -9.58 -3.10 15.79
CA PHE A 408 -8.14 -3.02 16.08
C PHE A 408 -7.36 -4.36 16.06
N GLY A 409 -8.03 -5.52 16.05
CA GLY A 409 -7.39 -6.82 16.33
C GLY A 409 -6.28 -7.24 15.36
N MET A 410 -6.52 -7.14 14.05
CA MET A 410 -5.52 -7.43 12.99
C MET A 410 -4.80 -6.17 12.47
N LEU A 411 -5.35 -4.99 12.78
CA LEU A 411 -4.83 -3.69 12.39
C LEU A 411 -3.61 -3.23 13.19
N SER A 412 -3.34 -3.87 14.33
CA SER A 412 -2.23 -3.52 15.22
C SER A 412 -0.86 -4.01 14.74
N LEU A 413 -0.79 -5.19 14.09
CA LEU A 413 0.49 -5.82 13.70
C LEU A 413 1.04 -5.30 12.37
N PHE A 414 0.16 -5.00 11.40
CA PHE A 414 0.58 -4.57 10.06
C PHE A 414 1.44 -3.30 10.07
N PRO A 415 1.03 -2.22 10.77
CA PRO A 415 1.84 -1.01 10.88
C PRO A 415 3.21 -1.31 11.46
N VAL A 416 3.31 -2.06 12.56
CA VAL A 416 4.59 -2.38 13.23
C VAL A 416 5.54 -3.13 12.29
N VAL A 417 5.05 -4.12 11.54
CA VAL A 417 5.85 -4.86 10.56
C VAL A 417 6.32 -3.94 9.44
N ILE A 418 5.41 -3.12 8.89
CA ILE A 418 5.73 -2.15 7.84
C ILE A 418 6.77 -1.14 8.34
N LEU A 419 6.55 -0.54 9.51
CA LEU A 419 7.44 0.39 10.20
C LEU A 419 8.83 -0.21 10.39
N SER A 420 8.90 -1.47 10.79
CA SER A 420 10.16 -2.20 10.99
C SER A 420 10.93 -2.38 9.69
N PHE A 421 10.26 -2.86 8.64
CA PHE A 421 10.87 -3.01 7.33
C PHE A 421 11.27 -1.67 6.70
N VAL A 422 10.45 -0.62 6.89
CA VAL A 422 10.71 0.73 6.39
C VAL A 422 11.95 1.29 7.06
N ALA A 423 12.04 1.20 8.38
CA ALA A 423 13.21 1.65 9.13
C ALA A 423 14.49 0.92 8.68
N GLU A 424 14.42 -0.40 8.48
CA GLU A 424 15.56 -1.19 8.01
C GLU A 424 16.02 -0.76 6.61
N ARG A 425 15.08 -0.61 5.66
CA ARG A 425 15.39 -0.20 4.29
C ARG A 425 15.88 1.24 4.20
N LEU A 426 15.31 2.15 4.98
CA LEU A 426 15.79 3.52 5.09
C LEU A 426 17.23 3.54 5.60
N HIS A 427 17.51 2.83 6.69
CA HIS A 427 18.83 2.75 7.28
C HIS A 427 19.89 2.27 6.26
N GLN A 428 19.60 1.17 5.55
CA GLN A 428 20.47 0.64 4.49
C GLN A 428 20.77 1.69 3.41
N MET A 429 19.78 2.48 2.99
CA MET A 429 19.97 3.49 1.93
C MET A 429 20.60 4.80 2.41
N THR A 430 20.39 5.21 3.65
CA THR A 430 21.01 6.41 4.21
C THR A 430 22.52 6.24 4.44
N GLU A 431 22.98 5.02 4.77
CA GLU A 431 24.43 4.73 4.87
C GLU A 431 25.15 4.90 3.52
N GLU A 432 24.45 4.71 2.40
CA GLU A 432 25.05 4.84 1.06
C GLU A 432 25.32 6.30 0.61
N SER A 433 25.03 7.30 1.44
CA SER A 433 25.31 8.74 1.20
C SER A 433 24.72 9.29 -0.11
N ASN A 434 23.60 8.75 -0.59
CA ASN A 434 22.98 9.16 -1.86
C ASN A 434 21.52 9.62 -1.67
N TRP A 435 21.35 10.79 -1.03
CA TRP A 435 20.05 11.43 -0.77
C TRP A 435 19.11 11.47 -1.98
N MET A 436 19.68 11.72 -3.16
CA MET A 436 18.93 11.79 -4.41
C MET A 436 18.39 10.42 -4.84
N GLU A 437 19.12 9.33 -4.58
CA GLU A 437 18.63 7.98 -4.84
C GLU A 437 17.57 7.57 -3.83
N LEU A 438 17.76 7.88 -2.55
CA LEU A 438 16.75 7.67 -1.52
C LEU A 438 15.44 8.38 -1.88
N PHE A 439 15.50 9.66 -2.24
CA PHE A 439 14.32 10.43 -2.66
C PHE A 439 13.62 9.81 -3.87
N LYS A 440 14.38 9.40 -4.90
CA LYS A 440 13.82 8.73 -6.10
C LYS A 440 13.14 7.40 -5.75
N VAL A 441 13.74 6.60 -4.86
CA VAL A 441 13.16 5.31 -4.42
C VAL A 441 11.91 5.53 -3.58
N SER A 442 11.91 6.52 -2.68
CA SER A 442 10.74 6.89 -1.88
C SER A 442 9.60 7.38 -2.77
N MET A 443 9.88 8.26 -3.74
CA MET A 443 8.89 8.73 -4.71
C MET A 443 8.33 7.57 -5.55
N GLY A 444 9.19 6.69 -6.04
CA GLY A 444 8.75 5.49 -6.76
C GLY A 444 7.88 4.57 -5.92
N THR A 445 8.19 4.44 -4.61
CA THR A 445 7.37 3.69 -3.66
C THR A 445 6.00 4.33 -3.46
N LEU A 446 5.92 5.66 -3.31
CA LEU A 446 4.65 6.40 -3.20
C LEU A 446 3.76 6.19 -4.43
N VAL A 447 4.31 6.35 -5.64
CA VAL A 447 3.59 6.09 -6.89
C VAL A 447 3.05 4.66 -6.92
N THR A 448 3.87 3.70 -6.49
CA THR A 448 3.48 2.29 -6.46
C THR A 448 2.36 2.02 -5.44
N ILE A 449 2.39 2.66 -4.27
CA ILE A 449 1.32 2.58 -3.26
C ILE A 449 -0.01 3.02 -3.87
N VAL A 450 -0.03 4.11 -4.64
CA VAL A 450 -1.25 4.61 -5.30
C VAL A 450 -1.84 3.56 -6.23
N PHE A 451 -1.03 2.94 -7.10
CA PHE A 451 -1.53 1.89 -8.01
C PHE A 451 -2.04 0.65 -7.27
N CYS A 452 -1.32 0.18 -6.25
CA CYS A 452 -1.79 -0.93 -5.43
C CYS A 452 -3.07 -0.59 -4.66
N TYR A 453 -3.20 0.63 -4.14
CA TYR A 453 -4.40 1.08 -3.44
C TYR A 453 -5.61 1.13 -4.37
N MET A 454 -5.45 1.67 -5.59
CA MET A 454 -6.52 1.66 -6.61
C MET A 454 -6.95 0.22 -6.96
N ALA A 455 -6.00 -0.71 -7.03
CA ALA A 455 -6.32 -2.13 -7.25
C ALA A 455 -7.12 -2.71 -6.07
N PHE A 456 -6.69 -2.46 -4.82
CA PHE A 456 -7.39 -2.95 -3.64
C PHE A 456 -8.79 -2.38 -3.46
N VAL A 457 -9.05 -1.12 -3.82
CA VAL A 457 -10.38 -0.50 -3.67
C VAL A 457 -11.33 -0.87 -4.81
N SER A 458 -10.83 -1.44 -5.91
CA SER A 458 -11.66 -1.81 -7.06
C SER A 458 -12.55 -3.00 -6.75
N VAL A 459 -13.85 -2.74 -6.55
CA VAL A 459 -14.87 -3.78 -6.31
C VAL A 459 -14.91 -4.82 -7.44
N LEU A 460 -14.70 -4.39 -8.69
CA LEU A 460 -14.64 -5.28 -9.84
C LEU A 460 -13.46 -6.27 -9.74
N LEU A 461 -12.27 -5.78 -9.40
CA LEU A 461 -11.10 -6.64 -9.26
C LEU A 461 -11.27 -7.61 -8.09
N GLN A 462 -11.79 -7.13 -6.96
CA GLN A 462 -12.10 -7.99 -5.82
C GLN A 462 -13.08 -9.11 -6.22
N GLY A 463 -14.15 -8.75 -6.96
CA GLY A 463 -15.14 -9.71 -7.42
C GLY A 463 -14.57 -10.74 -8.40
N VAL A 464 -13.77 -10.29 -9.38
CA VAL A 464 -13.13 -11.17 -10.37
C VAL A 464 -12.17 -12.17 -9.73
N PHE A 465 -11.31 -11.73 -8.82
CA PHE A 465 -10.36 -12.62 -8.13
C PHE A 465 -11.04 -13.55 -7.12
N SER A 466 -12.19 -13.15 -6.59
CA SER A 466 -13.03 -14.01 -5.75
C SER A 466 -13.73 -15.10 -6.55
N LEU A 467 -14.29 -14.75 -7.70
CA LEU A 467 -15.17 -15.62 -8.49
C LEU A 467 -14.40 -16.56 -9.44
N TYR A 468 -13.24 -16.13 -9.93
CA TYR A 468 -12.43 -16.86 -10.92
C TYR A 468 -11.02 -17.14 -10.40
N PRO A 469 -10.78 -18.26 -9.68
CA PRO A 469 -9.45 -18.65 -9.22
C PRO A 469 -8.42 -18.79 -10.36
N GLU A 470 -8.85 -19.05 -11.60
CA GLU A 470 -7.96 -19.13 -12.77
C GLU A 470 -7.26 -17.80 -13.08
N THR A 471 -7.77 -16.67 -12.56
CA THR A 471 -7.11 -15.38 -12.66
C THR A 471 -5.72 -15.40 -12.02
N TYR A 472 -5.48 -16.22 -11.01
CA TYR A 472 -4.14 -16.43 -10.43
C TYR A 472 -3.17 -17.05 -11.44
N LEU A 473 -3.64 -17.99 -12.29
CA LEU A 473 -2.83 -18.58 -13.34
C LEU A 473 -2.51 -17.56 -14.43
N LEU A 474 -3.47 -16.69 -14.79
CA LEU A 474 -3.23 -15.58 -15.71
C LEU A 474 -2.21 -14.58 -15.15
N VAL A 475 -2.33 -14.22 -13.87
CA VAL A 475 -1.36 -13.36 -13.18
C VAL A 475 0.02 -14.02 -13.18
N MET A 476 0.11 -15.31 -12.86
CA MET A 476 1.37 -16.06 -12.88
C MET A 476 1.97 -16.10 -14.29
N ALA A 477 1.18 -16.37 -15.32
CA ALA A 477 1.64 -16.35 -16.71
C ALA A 477 2.16 -14.95 -17.11
N ALA A 478 1.46 -13.89 -16.71
CA ALA A 478 1.89 -12.52 -16.94
C ALA A 478 3.18 -12.17 -16.18
N LEU A 479 3.33 -12.63 -14.93
CA LEU A 479 4.56 -12.47 -14.15
C LEU A 479 5.74 -13.19 -14.80
N ILE A 480 5.53 -14.43 -15.30
CA ILE A 480 6.56 -15.18 -16.03
C ILE A 480 6.92 -14.45 -17.33
N TYR A 481 5.94 -13.95 -18.08
CA TYR A 481 6.16 -13.19 -19.31
C TYR A 481 6.94 -11.89 -19.07
N ILE A 482 6.60 -11.13 -18.03
CA ILE A 482 7.35 -9.91 -17.68
C ILE A 482 8.73 -10.26 -17.13
N GLY A 483 8.86 -11.36 -16.37
CA GLY A 483 10.15 -11.86 -15.89
C GLY A 483 11.07 -12.31 -17.02
N SER A 484 10.49 -12.83 -18.11
CA SER A 484 11.20 -13.18 -19.33
C SER A 484 11.26 -12.01 -20.31
N TRP A 485 11.03 -10.76 -19.92
CA TRP A 485 11.16 -9.60 -20.80
C TRP A 485 12.60 -9.04 -20.81
N SER A 486 13.24 -8.95 -21.99
CA SER A 486 14.57 -8.35 -22.19
C SER A 486 14.54 -6.94 -22.79
N GLY A 487 13.36 -6.33 -22.92
CA GLY A 487 13.24 -4.99 -23.50
C GLY A 487 13.91 -3.89 -22.65
N ILE A 488 14.14 -2.75 -23.29
CA ILE A 488 14.68 -1.53 -22.67
C ILE A 488 13.58 -0.87 -21.84
N ARG A 489 13.86 -0.56 -20.58
CA ARG A 489 12.89 0.11 -19.69
C ARG A 489 12.53 1.49 -20.20
N ILE A 490 11.32 1.97 -19.91
CA ILE A 490 10.92 3.34 -20.27
C ILE A 490 11.89 4.38 -19.68
N SER A 491 12.33 4.20 -18.43
CA SER A 491 13.33 5.10 -17.82
C SER A 491 14.70 5.04 -18.50
N GLU A 492 15.07 3.91 -19.12
CA GLU A 492 16.29 3.75 -19.90
C GLU A 492 16.17 4.42 -21.27
N ILE A 493 14.97 4.54 -21.85
CA ILE A 493 14.76 5.29 -23.10
C ILE A 493 15.19 6.75 -22.92
N PHE A 494 14.84 7.36 -21.78
CA PHE A 494 15.29 8.73 -21.46
C PHE A 494 16.80 8.81 -21.18
N ARG A 495 17.36 7.79 -20.52
CA ARG A 495 18.80 7.70 -20.20
C ARG A 495 19.68 7.56 -21.46
N PHE A 496 19.20 6.82 -22.44
CA PHE A 496 19.90 6.54 -23.70
C PHE A 496 19.31 7.34 -24.87
N LYS A 497 18.58 8.44 -24.60
CA LYS A 497 17.88 9.25 -25.61
C LYS A 497 18.80 9.68 -26.76
N SER A 498 20.04 10.04 -26.45
CA SER A 498 21.06 10.42 -27.44
C SER A 498 21.44 9.28 -28.39
N LEU A 499 21.24 8.02 -27.99
CA LEU A 499 21.59 6.85 -28.77
C LEU A 499 20.49 6.42 -29.76
N PHE A 500 19.25 6.84 -29.57
CA PHE A 500 18.15 6.48 -30.49
C PHE A 500 18.20 7.23 -31.84
N SER A 501 19.01 8.29 -31.96
CA SER A 501 18.98 9.23 -33.09
C SER A 501 20.19 9.17 -34.04
N GLY A 502 20.95 8.06 -34.05
CA GLY A 502 22.06 7.90 -35.00
C GLY A 502 23.22 7.11 -34.41
N VAL A 503 22.98 5.84 -34.09
CA VAL A 503 23.95 4.93 -33.47
C VAL A 503 24.13 3.67 -34.30
N ASN A 504 25.36 3.19 -34.36
CA ASN A 504 25.68 1.85 -34.84
C ASN A 504 25.41 0.82 -33.72
N GLY A 505 24.60 -0.19 -34.03
CA GLY A 505 24.30 -1.31 -33.12
C GLY A 505 23.11 -1.08 -32.19
N ARG A 506 22.55 -2.20 -31.68
CA ARG A 506 21.39 -2.19 -30.78
C ARG A 506 21.79 -1.84 -29.36
N ILE A 507 21.00 -1.00 -28.69
CA ILE A 507 21.23 -0.60 -27.29
C ILE A 507 20.93 -1.78 -26.37
N MET A 508 21.87 -2.07 -25.47
CA MET A 508 21.67 -3.04 -24.39
C MET A 508 21.05 -2.34 -23.17
N GLY A 509 19.90 -2.83 -22.70
CA GLY A 509 19.29 -2.40 -21.43
C GLY A 509 19.72 -3.28 -20.26
N ILE A 510 19.38 -2.87 -19.03
CA ILE A 510 19.67 -3.65 -17.81
C ILE A 510 18.98 -5.02 -17.85
N ASN A 511 17.76 -5.10 -18.40
CA ASN A 511 17.01 -6.36 -18.47
C ASN A 511 17.69 -7.36 -19.41
N SER A 512 17.98 -6.96 -20.65
CA SER A 512 18.72 -7.81 -21.59
C SER A 512 20.10 -8.20 -21.04
N ARG A 513 20.85 -7.25 -20.45
CA ARG A 513 22.15 -7.54 -19.85
C ARG A 513 22.05 -8.62 -18.77
N ASN A 514 21.08 -8.50 -17.86
CA ASN A 514 20.94 -9.47 -16.77
C ASN A 514 20.41 -10.82 -17.27
N ARG A 515 19.35 -10.82 -18.07
CA ARG A 515 18.63 -12.02 -18.50
C ARG A 515 19.37 -12.80 -19.58
N ASP A 516 19.87 -12.10 -20.60
CA ASP A 516 20.44 -12.73 -21.80
C ASP A 516 21.92 -13.06 -21.60
N ILE A 517 22.62 -12.23 -20.81
CA ILE A 517 24.09 -12.31 -20.72
C ILE A 517 24.54 -12.81 -19.35
N ILE A 518 24.22 -12.08 -18.28
CA ILE A 518 24.74 -12.40 -16.94
C ILE A 518 24.18 -13.72 -16.40
N TYR A 519 22.86 -13.94 -16.41
CA TYR A 519 22.30 -15.16 -15.81
C TYR A 519 22.68 -16.45 -16.54
N PRO A 520 22.77 -16.49 -17.89
CA PRO A 520 23.17 -17.71 -18.59
C PRO A 520 24.68 -17.94 -18.57
N HIS A 521 25.50 -16.89 -18.60
CA HIS A 521 26.95 -17.03 -18.84
C HIS A 521 27.85 -16.67 -17.64
N ASN A 522 27.32 -16.09 -16.57
CA ASN A 522 28.10 -15.80 -15.36
C ASN A 522 27.69 -16.74 -14.22
N SER A 523 28.58 -17.67 -13.86
CA SER A 523 28.31 -18.59 -12.74
C SER A 523 28.20 -17.84 -11.41
N LYS A 524 27.36 -18.34 -10.50
CA LYS A 524 27.17 -17.72 -9.17
C LYS A 524 28.48 -17.67 -8.36
N GLN A 525 29.32 -18.70 -8.48
CA GLN A 525 30.62 -18.77 -7.81
C GLN A 525 31.58 -17.69 -8.32
N MET A 526 31.68 -17.52 -9.64
CA MET A 526 32.55 -16.49 -10.24
C MET A 526 32.04 -15.07 -9.97
N LEU A 527 30.72 -14.87 -9.92
CA LEU A 527 30.14 -13.58 -9.50
C LEU A 527 30.47 -13.25 -8.05
N LYS A 528 30.46 -14.26 -7.16
CA LYS A 528 30.85 -14.09 -5.75
C LYS A 528 32.33 -13.76 -5.63
N LEU A 529 33.18 -14.48 -6.36
CA LEU A 529 34.61 -14.22 -6.44
C LEU A 529 34.87 -12.79 -6.91
N ALA A 530 34.26 -12.36 -8.03
CA ALA A 530 34.40 -10.99 -8.55
C ALA A 530 33.93 -9.90 -7.57
N SER A 531 32.97 -10.18 -6.68
CA SER A 531 32.55 -9.23 -5.66
C SER A 531 33.46 -9.18 -4.44
N ASP A 532 34.23 -10.24 -4.19
CA ASP A 532 35.21 -10.32 -3.11
C ASP A 532 36.56 -9.76 -3.60
N LYS A 533 36.91 -8.56 -3.12
CA LYS A 533 38.09 -7.83 -3.61
C LYS A 533 39.40 -8.45 -3.11
N LEU A 534 39.40 -9.07 -1.94
CA LEU A 534 40.59 -9.71 -1.39
C LEU A 534 40.86 -11.03 -2.11
N ASP A 535 39.86 -11.90 -2.23
CA ASP A 535 40.00 -13.19 -2.92
C ASP A 535 40.34 -12.97 -4.42
N THR A 536 39.72 -11.97 -5.06
CA THR A 536 40.07 -11.59 -6.44
C THR A 536 41.53 -11.14 -6.54
N LYS A 537 42.05 -10.37 -5.58
CA LYS A 537 43.44 -9.90 -5.60
C LYS A 537 44.45 -11.01 -5.39
N GLU A 538 44.17 -11.94 -4.47
CA GLU A 538 45.01 -13.13 -4.27
C GLU A 538 45.15 -13.90 -5.58
N LEU A 539 44.03 -14.15 -6.28
CA LEU A 539 44.03 -14.82 -7.57
C LEU A 539 44.77 -14.04 -8.67
N LEU A 540 44.62 -12.71 -8.71
CA LEU A 540 45.33 -11.86 -9.67
C LEU A 540 46.85 -11.86 -9.43
N ASN A 541 47.28 -11.84 -8.17
CA ASN A 541 48.70 -11.94 -7.80
C ASN A 541 49.31 -13.28 -8.23
N GLU A 542 48.60 -14.39 -8.06
CA GLU A 542 49.05 -15.72 -8.53
C GLU A 542 49.29 -15.75 -10.05
N LEU A 543 48.51 -14.98 -10.80
CA LEU A 543 48.64 -14.83 -12.25
C LEU A 543 49.59 -13.70 -12.69
N GLN A 544 50.36 -13.14 -11.75
CA GLN A 544 51.29 -12.03 -11.98
C GLN A 544 50.62 -10.80 -12.61
N VAL A 545 49.35 -10.57 -12.27
CA VAL A 545 48.63 -9.36 -12.67
C VAL A 545 48.87 -8.27 -11.62
N PRO A 546 49.38 -7.08 -12.00
CA PRO A 546 49.65 -6.02 -11.05
C PRO A 546 48.37 -5.54 -10.36
N VAL A 547 48.36 -5.59 -9.03
CA VAL A 547 47.33 -5.01 -8.16
C VAL A 547 48.02 -4.16 -7.08
N PRO A 548 47.33 -3.18 -6.47
CA PRO A 548 47.88 -2.45 -5.33
C PRO A 548 48.27 -3.40 -4.19
N THR A 549 49.42 -3.15 -3.57
CA THR A 549 49.93 -3.99 -2.47
C THR A 549 49.02 -3.88 -1.25
N THR A 550 48.46 -5.00 -0.80
CA THR A 550 47.74 -5.08 0.48
C THR A 550 48.75 -5.10 1.62
N ILE A 551 48.66 -4.12 2.53
CA ILE A 551 49.55 -3.98 3.69
C ILE A 551 49.07 -4.86 4.85
N SER A 552 47.77 -4.83 5.13
CA SER A 552 47.17 -5.51 6.27
C SER A 552 45.68 -5.74 6.05
N VAL A 553 45.13 -6.78 6.68
CA VAL A 553 43.72 -7.16 6.61
C VAL A 553 43.21 -7.41 8.03
N CYS A 554 42.05 -6.87 8.34
CA CYS A 554 41.29 -7.13 9.56
C CYS A 554 39.98 -7.82 9.17
N ARG A 555 39.84 -9.08 9.56
CA ARG A 555 38.64 -9.89 9.32
C ARG A 555 37.75 -9.94 10.56
N LEU A 556 38.32 -9.83 11.76
CA LEU A 556 37.62 -9.99 13.04
C LEU A 556 37.89 -8.84 14.02
N TYR A 557 36.92 -8.51 14.88
CA TYR A 557 37.06 -7.45 15.90
C TYR A 557 38.28 -7.64 16.82
N LYS A 558 38.65 -8.89 17.13
CA LYS A 558 39.84 -9.21 17.95
C LYS A 558 41.17 -8.80 17.30
N GLU A 559 41.17 -8.59 15.98
CA GLU A 559 42.37 -8.25 15.20
C GLU A 559 42.56 -6.73 15.09
N ILE A 560 41.61 -5.91 15.56
CA ILE A 560 41.65 -4.45 15.41
C ILE A 560 42.91 -3.86 16.01
N ASP A 561 43.31 -4.24 17.21
CA ASP A 561 44.50 -3.65 17.84
C ASP A 561 45.78 -3.97 17.05
N GLN A 562 45.90 -5.20 16.53
CA GLN A 562 47.00 -5.60 15.66
C GLN A 562 46.96 -4.87 14.31
N PHE A 563 45.77 -4.71 13.73
CA PHE A 563 45.57 -3.99 12.48
C PHE A 563 45.91 -2.50 12.62
N MET A 564 45.49 -1.85 13.71
CA MET A 564 45.81 -0.46 14.01
C MET A 564 47.30 -0.26 14.26
N ALA A 565 47.99 -1.24 14.85
CA ALA A 565 49.45 -1.22 15.01
C ALA A 565 50.20 -1.39 13.67
N SER A 566 49.54 -1.94 12.64
CA SER A 566 50.11 -2.11 11.29
C SER A 566 49.92 -0.90 10.37
N LEU A 567 49.28 0.18 10.85
CA LEU A 567 49.14 1.41 10.06
C LEU A 567 50.52 2.01 9.73
N PRO A 568 50.79 2.36 8.47
CA PRO A 568 52.01 3.10 8.13
C PRO A 568 52.11 4.40 8.93
N LEU A 569 53.31 4.76 9.40
CA LEU A 569 53.55 5.95 10.24
C LEU A 569 54.18 7.11 9.47
N ASP A 570 54.74 6.84 8.30
CA ASP A 570 55.57 7.75 7.51
C ASP A 570 55.06 7.98 6.08
N ARG A 571 54.05 7.20 5.66
CA ARG A 571 53.48 7.23 4.30
C ARG A 571 51.97 7.13 4.29
N GLY A 572 51.37 7.62 3.21
CA GLY A 572 49.93 7.51 2.98
C GLY A 572 49.48 6.08 2.60
N PHE A 573 48.19 5.80 2.80
CA PHE A 573 47.56 4.51 2.52
C PHE A 573 46.07 4.67 2.19
N VAL A 574 45.44 3.61 1.71
CA VAL A 574 43.99 3.57 1.47
C VAL A 574 43.36 2.44 2.26
N LEU A 575 42.41 2.78 3.14
CA LEU A 575 41.60 1.82 3.89
C LEU A 575 40.30 1.55 3.13
N LYS A 576 39.98 0.28 2.88
CA LYS A 576 38.84 -0.13 2.06
C LYS A 576 38.04 -1.28 2.72
N PRO A 577 36.71 -1.32 2.51
CA PRO A 577 35.89 -2.50 2.76
C PRO A 577 36.05 -3.53 1.62
N ASN A 578 36.00 -4.82 1.96
CA ASN A 578 36.07 -5.91 0.99
C ASN A 578 34.82 -5.97 0.10
N ASN A 579 33.62 -5.91 0.70
CA ASN A 579 32.34 -6.04 -0.03
C ASN A 579 31.66 -4.68 -0.30
N GLY A 580 32.38 -3.57 -0.17
CA GLY A 580 31.82 -2.23 -0.37
C GLY A 580 31.58 -1.87 -1.84
N SER A 581 30.57 -1.02 -2.10
CA SER A 581 30.16 -0.62 -3.44
C SER A 581 30.32 0.90 -3.69
N ARG A 582 30.50 1.29 -4.96
CA ARG A 582 30.51 2.70 -5.44
C ARG A 582 31.51 3.63 -4.72
N GLY A 583 32.55 3.07 -4.11
CA GLY A 583 33.54 3.84 -3.34
C GLY A 583 33.06 4.32 -1.97
N ASN A 584 32.00 3.71 -1.41
CA ASN A 584 31.58 3.92 -0.02
C ASN A 584 32.49 3.14 0.93
N GLY A 585 32.76 3.73 2.11
CA GLY A 585 33.68 3.17 3.11
C GLY A 585 35.17 3.28 2.77
N ILE A 586 35.55 3.81 1.61
CA ILE A 586 36.95 4.04 1.23
C ILE A 586 37.46 5.31 1.93
N LEU A 587 38.51 5.15 2.73
CA LEU A 587 39.23 6.24 3.40
C LEU A 587 40.63 6.36 2.80
N VAL A 588 40.92 7.50 2.15
CA VAL A 588 42.23 7.79 1.56
C VAL A 588 43.01 8.68 2.52
N VAL A 589 44.16 8.19 2.97
CA VAL A 589 45.08 8.89 3.88
C VAL A 589 46.34 9.29 3.13
N VAL A 590 46.53 10.58 2.87
CA VAL A 590 47.61 11.08 2.01
C VAL A 590 48.96 11.20 2.72
N GLY A 591 48.97 11.25 4.05
CA GLY A 591 50.20 11.35 4.84
C GLY A 591 49.93 11.49 6.33
N VAL A 592 51.01 11.72 7.08
CA VAL A 592 51.01 11.91 8.55
C VAL A 592 51.63 13.26 8.86
N SER A 593 50.99 14.07 9.71
CA SER A 593 51.50 15.36 10.17
C SER A 593 51.19 15.54 11.65
N ASP A 594 52.19 15.94 12.45
CA ASP A 594 52.08 16.14 13.90
C ASP A 594 51.49 14.93 14.68
N GLY A 595 51.69 13.71 14.18
CA GLY A 595 51.15 12.48 14.79
C GLY A 595 49.70 12.15 14.41
N ASP A 596 49.02 13.01 13.65
CA ASP A 596 47.69 12.75 13.07
C ASP A 596 47.80 12.35 11.59
N TYR A 597 46.86 11.54 11.12
CA TYR A 597 46.72 11.21 9.70
C TYR A 597 45.98 12.31 8.95
N LEU A 598 46.30 12.52 7.67
CA LEU A 598 45.64 13.51 6.82
C LEU A 598 44.83 12.81 5.73
N ASN A 599 43.57 13.22 5.54
CA ASN A 599 42.77 12.75 4.41
C ASN A 599 43.06 13.55 3.13
N ALA A 600 42.51 13.13 1.98
CA ALA A 600 42.66 13.83 0.70
C ALA A 600 42.09 15.27 0.67
N SER A 601 41.21 15.63 1.61
CA SER A 601 40.64 16.98 1.75
C SER A 601 41.50 17.90 2.65
N GLY A 602 42.54 17.36 3.30
CA GLY A 602 43.39 18.07 4.26
C GLY A 602 42.91 18.00 5.72
N ASP A 603 41.85 17.25 6.02
CA ASP A 603 41.35 17.10 7.40
C ASP A 603 42.24 16.16 8.22
N ARG A 604 42.40 16.49 9.51
CA ARG A 604 43.07 15.64 10.50
C ARG A 604 42.19 14.48 10.96
N LEU A 605 42.73 13.28 10.82
CA LEU A 605 42.19 11.99 11.23
C LEU A 605 43.01 11.45 12.40
N SER A 606 42.42 11.46 13.59
CA SER A 606 43.03 10.79 14.74
C SER A 606 42.95 9.27 14.62
N LEU A 607 43.84 8.56 15.29
CA LEU A 607 43.79 7.09 15.40
C LEU A 607 42.42 6.58 15.86
N HIS A 608 41.76 7.31 16.75
CA HIS A 608 40.41 6.97 17.21
C HIS A 608 39.37 7.01 16.08
N LYS A 609 39.43 8.02 15.20
CA LYS A 609 38.53 8.09 14.02
C LYS A 609 38.77 6.93 13.06
N ILE A 610 40.02 6.56 12.81
CA ILE A 610 40.35 5.45 11.93
C ILE A 610 39.89 4.12 12.54
N ARG A 611 40.15 3.89 13.83
CA ARG A 611 39.68 2.70 14.56
C ARG A 611 38.17 2.54 14.43
N LYS A 612 37.44 3.62 14.69
CA LYS A 612 35.99 3.63 14.57
C LYS A 612 35.52 3.34 13.14
N HIS A 613 36.19 3.89 12.13
CA HIS A 613 35.89 3.59 10.72
C HIS A 613 36.09 2.09 10.38
N VAL A 614 37.13 1.46 10.93
CA VAL A 614 37.36 0.01 10.81
C VAL A 614 36.23 -0.78 11.49
N GLU A 615 35.81 -0.39 12.69
CA GLU A 615 34.70 -1.02 13.41
C GLU A 615 33.38 -0.92 12.63
N GLU A 616 33.13 0.22 11.97
CA GLU A 616 32.00 0.42 11.07
C GLU A 616 32.06 -0.51 9.86
N ILE A 617 33.24 -0.66 9.21
CA ILE A 617 33.43 -1.64 8.13
C ILE A 617 33.12 -3.06 8.60
N LEU A 618 33.73 -3.52 9.70
CA LEU A 618 33.53 -4.87 10.22
C LEU A 618 32.07 -5.15 10.60
N SER A 619 31.35 -4.13 11.08
CA SER A 619 29.92 -4.23 11.40
C SER A 619 29.01 -4.36 10.18
N GLY A 620 29.56 -4.19 8.97
CA GLY A 620 28.81 -4.22 7.72
C GLY A 620 28.13 -2.89 7.39
N ALA A 621 28.57 -1.75 7.94
CA ALA A 621 28.00 -0.43 7.62
C ALA A 621 28.19 -0.06 6.14
N TYR A 622 29.24 -0.57 5.50
CA TYR A 622 29.57 -0.28 4.10
C TYR A 622 29.34 -1.46 3.13
N SER A 623 28.86 -2.61 3.64
CA SER A 623 28.57 -3.81 2.85
C SER A 623 27.19 -3.71 2.19
N GLN A 624 27.05 -4.16 0.93
CA GLN A 624 25.78 -4.10 0.18
C GLN A 624 24.62 -4.83 0.86
N SER A 625 24.91 -5.90 1.61
CA SER A 625 23.92 -6.69 2.35
C SER A 625 23.77 -6.26 3.80
N GLY A 626 24.60 -5.33 4.28
CA GLY A 626 24.72 -5.02 5.70
C GLY A 626 25.31 -6.16 6.55
N SER A 627 25.85 -7.20 5.90
CA SER A 627 26.51 -8.32 6.56
C SER A 627 27.91 -7.92 7.03
N PRO A 628 28.46 -8.57 8.07
CA PRO A 628 29.84 -8.36 8.48
C PRO A 628 30.80 -8.41 7.30
N ASP A 629 31.79 -7.52 7.30
CA ASP A 629 32.75 -7.34 6.22
C ASP A 629 34.19 -7.43 6.75
N SER A 630 35.17 -7.35 5.87
CA SER A 630 36.59 -7.24 6.21
C SER A 630 37.13 -5.87 5.79
N ALA A 631 37.94 -5.27 6.66
CA ALA A 631 38.67 -4.04 6.37
C ALA A 631 40.09 -4.37 5.94
N TYR A 632 40.62 -3.69 4.94
CA TYR A 632 42.00 -3.88 4.52
C TYR A 632 42.63 -2.57 4.08
N ILE A 633 43.96 -2.51 4.17
CA ILE A 633 44.75 -1.34 3.81
C ILE A 633 45.61 -1.66 2.60
N GLU A 634 45.71 -0.70 1.71
CA GLU A 634 46.56 -0.75 0.52
C GLU A 634 47.49 0.45 0.44
N GLU A 635 48.56 0.27 -0.32
CA GLU A 635 49.39 1.39 -0.76
C GLU A 635 48.60 2.36 -1.66
N ILE A 636 48.91 3.66 -1.55
CA ILE A 636 48.35 4.66 -2.45
C ILE A 636 48.90 4.45 -3.86
N VAL A 637 47.99 4.32 -4.81
CA VAL A 637 48.32 4.39 -6.24
C VAL A 637 48.62 5.85 -6.60
N SER A 638 49.80 6.07 -7.16
CA SER A 638 50.27 7.39 -7.60
C SER A 638 49.97 7.55 -9.09
N GLN A 639 48.96 8.33 -9.42
CA GLN A 639 48.47 8.49 -10.80
C GLN A 639 49.59 8.90 -11.79
N HIS A 640 49.62 8.25 -12.96
CA HIS A 640 50.59 8.55 -14.01
C HIS A 640 50.51 10.02 -14.48
N LYS A 641 51.67 10.61 -14.81
CA LYS A 641 51.83 12.04 -15.13
C LYS A 641 50.82 12.56 -16.15
N VAL A 642 50.62 11.83 -17.25
CA VAL A 642 49.67 12.19 -18.32
C VAL A 642 48.23 12.35 -17.79
N LEU A 643 47.77 11.46 -16.92
CA LEU A 643 46.43 11.53 -16.34
C LEU A 643 46.35 12.58 -15.23
N ASN A 644 47.43 12.74 -14.47
CA ASN A 644 47.54 13.74 -13.42
C ASN A 644 47.51 15.18 -13.96
N ASP A 645 48.05 15.41 -15.15
CA ASP A 645 47.98 16.71 -15.82
C ASP A 645 46.53 17.12 -16.16
N ILE A 646 45.63 16.15 -16.37
CA ILE A 646 44.22 16.35 -16.69
C ILE A 646 43.36 16.40 -15.43
N ALA A 647 43.55 15.46 -14.52
CA ALA A 647 42.81 15.35 -13.26
C ALA A 647 43.76 15.32 -12.07
N PRO A 648 44.19 16.50 -11.59
CA PRO A 648 45.12 16.60 -10.46
C PRO A 648 44.47 16.21 -9.12
N TYR A 649 43.14 16.14 -9.07
CA TYR A 649 42.37 15.82 -7.86
C TYR A 649 41.66 14.47 -8.02
N GLY A 650 42.28 13.40 -7.51
CA GLY A 650 41.71 12.06 -7.48
C GLY A 650 42.45 11.04 -8.34
N LEU A 651 41.85 9.85 -8.48
CA LEU A 651 42.41 8.75 -9.28
C LEU A 651 41.47 8.43 -10.45
N SER A 652 41.99 8.59 -11.65
CA SER A 652 41.32 8.14 -12.88
C SER A 652 41.50 6.64 -13.07
N ASP A 653 40.50 6.02 -13.66
CA ASP A 653 40.54 4.60 -14.00
C ASP A 653 40.04 4.37 -15.43
N ILE A 654 40.52 3.32 -16.06
CA ILE A 654 40.14 2.84 -17.37
C ILE A 654 39.26 1.63 -17.15
N ARG A 655 37.98 1.74 -17.52
CA ARG A 655 37.06 0.62 -17.53
C ARG A 655 37.09 -0.07 -18.89
N LEU A 656 37.50 -1.34 -18.89
CA LEU A 656 37.46 -2.22 -20.05
C LEU A 656 36.28 -3.19 -19.91
N ILE A 657 35.51 -3.34 -20.98
CA ILE A 657 34.39 -4.28 -21.07
C ILE A 657 34.84 -5.47 -21.92
N ILE A 658 34.79 -6.65 -21.31
CA ILE A 658 35.17 -7.92 -21.95
C ILE A 658 33.93 -8.80 -22.01
N SER A 659 33.71 -9.44 -23.16
CA SER A 659 32.65 -10.42 -23.37
C SER A 659 33.21 -11.67 -24.02
N ASN A 660 32.97 -12.83 -23.40
CA ASN A 660 33.46 -14.14 -23.86
C ASN A 660 34.92 -14.15 -24.35
N GLY A 661 35.81 -13.45 -23.63
CA GLY A 661 37.24 -13.38 -23.97
C GLY A 661 37.60 -12.43 -25.10
N GLN A 662 36.68 -11.55 -25.49
CA GLN A 662 36.92 -10.46 -26.45
C GLN A 662 36.76 -9.10 -25.77
N LEU A 663 37.71 -8.21 -26.01
CA LEU A 663 37.65 -6.82 -25.54
C LEU A 663 36.71 -6.02 -26.45
N LEU A 664 35.60 -5.54 -25.91
CA LEU A 664 34.53 -4.90 -26.69
C LEU A 664 34.55 -3.38 -26.66
N SER A 665 34.92 -2.78 -25.53
CA SER A 665 34.90 -1.32 -25.36
C SER A 665 35.75 -0.90 -24.17
N ALA A 666 36.31 0.30 -24.21
CA ALA A 666 37.03 0.90 -23.11
C ALA A 666 36.65 2.37 -22.90
N MET A 667 36.57 2.80 -21.64
CA MET A 667 36.41 4.21 -21.32
C MET A 667 37.33 4.63 -20.17
N LEU A 668 37.93 5.80 -20.30
CA LEU A 668 38.63 6.47 -19.21
C LEU A 668 37.60 7.25 -18.38
N ARG A 669 37.58 7.01 -17.08
CA ARG A 669 36.75 7.75 -16.11
C ARG A 669 37.64 8.73 -15.36
N VAL A 670 37.31 10.00 -15.50
CA VAL A 670 38.10 11.10 -14.96
C VAL A 670 37.33 11.79 -13.83
N PRO A 671 37.91 11.89 -12.62
CA PRO A 671 37.25 12.53 -11.48
C PRO A 671 37.16 14.05 -11.65
N THR A 672 36.20 14.66 -10.98
CA THR A 672 36.00 16.12 -10.93
C THR A 672 35.85 16.57 -9.48
N LEU A 673 35.92 17.88 -9.22
CA LEU A 673 35.55 18.45 -7.93
C LEU A 673 34.10 18.10 -7.58
N SER A 674 33.20 18.12 -8.58
CA SER A 674 31.79 17.75 -8.39
C SER A 674 31.59 16.29 -7.97
N SER A 675 32.53 15.41 -8.30
CA SER A 675 32.55 13.99 -7.88
C SER A 675 33.45 13.72 -6.68
N SER A 676 33.89 14.77 -5.97
CA SER A 676 34.77 14.69 -4.80
C SER A 676 36.04 13.87 -5.06
N GLY A 677 36.62 13.99 -6.27
CA GLY A 677 37.83 13.27 -6.64
C GLY A 677 37.63 11.78 -6.97
N LYS A 678 36.39 11.29 -7.08
CA LYS A 678 36.07 9.89 -7.40
C LYS A 678 35.72 9.71 -8.88
N ALA A 679 36.20 8.65 -9.51
CA ALA A 679 35.89 8.25 -10.89
C ALA A 679 34.51 7.57 -11.03
N ASN A 680 33.48 8.21 -10.48
CA ASN A 680 32.09 7.73 -10.52
C ASN A 680 31.20 8.66 -11.35
N LEU A 681 30.75 8.18 -12.53
CA LEU A 681 29.94 8.96 -13.48
C LEU A 681 28.63 9.47 -12.88
N HIS A 682 28.03 8.72 -11.93
CA HIS A 682 26.81 9.15 -11.25
C HIS A 682 27.04 10.29 -10.26
N GLN A 683 28.26 10.42 -9.72
CA GLN A 683 28.67 11.51 -8.84
C GLN A 683 29.19 12.72 -9.62
N GLY A 684 29.20 12.70 -10.96
CA GLY A 684 29.63 13.83 -11.78
C GLY A 684 31.00 13.67 -12.43
N ALA A 685 31.64 12.50 -12.30
CA ALA A 685 32.85 12.19 -13.06
C ALA A 685 32.56 12.16 -14.58
N ILE A 686 33.62 12.29 -15.36
CA ILE A 686 33.56 12.37 -16.82
C ILE A 686 33.89 10.99 -17.39
N GLY A 687 33.10 10.54 -18.37
CA GLY A 687 33.41 9.34 -19.14
C GLY A 687 33.98 9.74 -20.48
N ILE A 688 35.14 9.19 -20.83
CA ILE A 688 35.87 9.48 -22.06
C ILE A 688 36.03 8.18 -22.84
N ALA A 689 35.57 8.16 -24.10
CA ALA A 689 35.69 7.03 -25.00
C ALA A 689 37.15 6.84 -25.42
N VAL A 690 37.62 5.60 -25.34
CA VAL A 690 38.97 5.19 -25.71
C VAL A 690 38.89 4.25 -26.90
N ASP A 691 39.68 4.53 -27.92
CA ASP A 691 39.86 3.67 -29.09
C ASP A 691 40.67 2.42 -28.69
N LEU A 692 40.16 1.23 -29.01
CA LEU A 692 40.79 -0.05 -28.62
C LEU A 692 42.08 -0.34 -29.38
N ASP A 693 42.22 0.16 -30.60
CA ASP A 693 43.36 -0.15 -31.46
C ASP A 693 44.59 0.65 -31.05
N ASN A 694 44.40 1.94 -30.77
CA ASN A 694 45.51 2.87 -30.52
C ASN A 694 45.52 3.52 -29.12
N GLY A 695 44.50 3.30 -28.29
CA GLY A 695 44.43 3.84 -26.93
C GLY A 695 44.22 5.35 -26.85
N THR A 696 43.78 5.99 -27.93
CA THR A 696 43.53 7.44 -27.95
C THR A 696 42.11 7.78 -27.51
N THR A 697 41.95 8.89 -26.80
CA THR A 697 40.63 9.41 -26.44
C THR A 697 40.01 10.19 -27.59
N PHE A 698 38.73 9.96 -27.90
CA PHE A 698 38.09 10.62 -29.06
C PHE A 698 36.74 11.26 -28.77
N ARG A 699 36.13 10.99 -27.61
CA ARG A 699 34.85 11.60 -27.21
C ARG A 699 34.70 11.63 -25.70
N SER A 700 34.13 12.68 -25.10
CA SER A 700 33.82 12.66 -23.67
C SER A 700 32.44 13.19 -23.33
N VAL A 701 31.89 12.69 -22.21
CA VAL A 701 30.54 12.97 -21.73
C VAL A 701 30.56 13.15 -20.21
N GLN A 702 29.93 14.22 -19.74
CA GLN A 702 29.63 14.42 -18.33
C GLN A 702 28.11 14.49 -18.14
N LYS A 703 27.56 13.56 -17.35
CA LYS A 703 26.11 13.34 -17.21
C LYS A 703 25.45 13.06 -18.58
N THR A 704 24.90 14.08 -19.23
CA THR A 704 24.26 13.98 -20.56
C THR A 704 24.87 14.93 -21.59
N LYS A 705 25.84 15.77 -21.18
CA LYS A 705 26.45 16.79 -22.06
C LYS A 705 27.77 16.26 -22.59
N VAL A 706 27.99 16.45 -23.89
CA VAL A 706 29.30 16.27 -24.51
C VAL A 706 30.15 17.45 -24.10
N ILE A 707 31.37 17.16 -23.64
CA ILE A 707 32.37 18.17 -23.28
C ILE A 707 33.67 17.80 -23.99
N GLU A 708 34.53 18.78 -24.22
CA GLU A 708 35.85 18.56 -24.86
C GLU A 708 37.00 18.92 -23.92
N VAL A 709 36.73 19.71 -22.89
CA VAL A 709 37.69 20.15 -21.88
C VAL A 709 37.24 19.77 -20.48
N HIS A 710 38.21 19.50 -19.61
CA HIS A 710 37.96 19.20 -18.20
C HIS A 710 37.46 20.45 -17.47
N PRO A 711 36.32 20.40 -16.75
CA PRO A 711 35.70 21.58 -16.15
C PRO A 711 36.56 22.23 -15.06
N ASP A 712 37.43 21.46 -14.40
CA ASP A 712 38.22 21.96 -13.27
C ASP A 712 39.69 22.28 -13.62
N SER A 713 40.20 21.76 -14.75
CA SER A 713 41.62 21.91 -15.12
C SER A 713 41.84 22.54 -16.49
N ASP A 714 40.76 22.74 -17.25
CA ASP A 714 40.73 23.35 -18.59
C ASP A 714 41.61 22.62 -19.63
N LYS A 715 42.00 21.36 -19.35
CA LYS A 715 42.75 20.52 -20.28
C LYS A 715 41.83 19.83 -21.27
N SER A 716 42.32 19.65 -22.51
CA SER A 716 41.65 18.83 -23.51
C SER A 716 41.48 17.39 -23.01
N LEU A 717 40.29 16.84 -23.23
CA LEU A 717 39.91 15.45 -22.95
C LEU A 717 40.00 14.55 -24.19
N ILE A 718 40.28 15.14 -25.35
CA ILE A 718 40.29 14.50 -26.66
C ILE A 718 41.73 14.48 -27.20
N GLY A 719 42.09 13.40 -27.89
CA GLY A 719 43.41 13.17 -28.48
C GLY A 719 44.48 12.75 -27.47
N ILE A 720 44.10 12.34 -26.26
CA ILE A 720 45.04 11.87 -25.24
C ILE A 720 45.38 10.41 -25.56
N SER A 721 46.67 10.11 -25.78
CA SER A 721 47.16 8.75 -25.86
C SER A 721 47.34 8.18 -24.45
N ILE A 722 46.64 7.09 -24.15
CA ILE A 722 46.79 6.39 -22.87
C ILE A 722 48.16 5.67 -22.83
N PRO A 723 49.01 5.95 -21.82
CA PRO A 723 50.29 5.26 -21.65
C PRO A 723 50.12 3.74 -21.52
N ASP A 724 51.09 2.99 -22.04
CA ASP A 724 51.18 1.53 -21.91
C ASP A 724 49.91 0.77 -22.36
N TRP A 725 49.21 1.28 -23.37
CA TRP A 725 47.90 0.76 -23.79
C TRP A 725 47.87 -0.75 -24.11
N GLU A 726 48.89 -1.27 -24.78
CA GLU A 726 48.98 -2.71 -25.06
C GLU A 726 49.07 -3.54 -23.77
N GLN A 727 49.80 -3.04 -22.76
CA GLN A 727 49.90 -3.68 -21.46
C GLN A 727 48.57 -3.62 -20.70
N VAL A 728 47.82 -2.50 -20.80
CA VAL A 728 46.46 -2.38 -20.25
C VAL A 728 45.55 -3.46 -20.83
N LYS A 729 45.56 -3.66 -22.16
CA LYS A 729 44.77 -4.70 -22.83
C LYS A 729 45.18 -6.10 -22.40
N GLU A 730 46.49 -6.37 -22.32
CA GLU A 730 47.01 -7.67 -21.87
C GLU A 730 46.56 -7.99 -20.44
N ILE A 731 46.67 -7.02 -19.53
CA ILE A 731 46.25 -7.17 -18.12
C ILE A 731 44.75 -7.44 -18.04
N ALA A 732 43.93 -6.68 -18.79
CA ALA A 732 42.48 -6.90 -18.81
C ALA A 732 42.13 -8.33 -19.27
N MET A 733 42.83 -8.85 -20.27
CA MET A 733 42.66 -10.23 -20.73
C MET A 733 43.15 -11.27 -19.71
N LYS A 734 44.21 -11.00 -18.95
CA LYS A 734 44.61 -11.85 -17.82
C LYS A 734 43.55 -11.86 -16.71
N CYS A 735 42.93 -10.72 -16.40
CA CYS A 735 41.80 -10.65 -15.48
C CYS A 735 40.62 -11.51 -15.93
N TYR A 736 40.30 -11.52 -17.23
CA TYR A 736 39.28 -12.42 -17.77
C TYR A 736 39.66 -13.89 -17.60
N ARG A 737 40.93 -14.27 -17.80
CA ARG A 737 41.39 -15.65 -17.56
C ARG A 737 41.28 -16.05 -16.08
N ALA A 738 41.53 -15.10 -15.18
CA ALA A 738 41.39 -15.29 -13.73
C ALA A 738 39.93 -15.52 -13.34
N VAL A 739 39.04 -14.64 -13.83
CA VAL A 739 37.61 -14.64 -13.48
C VAL A 739 36.80 -14.69 -14.78
N PRO A 740 36.62 -15.89 -15.39
CA PRO A 740 36.04 -16.08 -16.71
C PRO A 740 34.52 -15.91 -16.68
N LEU A 741 34.10 -14.66 -16.49
CA LEU A 741 32.72 -14.24 -16.58
C LEU A 741 32.41 -13.91 -18.04
N GLY A 742 31.31 -14.45 -18.54
CA GLY A 742 30.84 -14.18 -19.89
C GLY A 742 30.72 -12.68 -20.20
N TYR A 743 30.34 -11.84 -19.24
CA TYR A 743 30.40 -10.38 -19.35
C TYR A 743 31.04 -9.77 -18.12
N LEU A 744 32.13 -9.02 -18.35
CA LEU A 744 33.07 -8.58 -17.34
C LEU A 744 33.46 -7.12 -17.54
N GLY A 745 33.53 -6.36 -16.45
CA GLY A 745 34.20 -5.06 -16.42
C GLY A 745 35.47 -5.13 -15.60
N VAL A 746 36.59 -4.64 -16.14
CA VAL A 746 37.87 -4.53 -15.42
C VAL A 746 38.22 -3.06 -15.29
N ASP A 747 38.50 -2.62 -14.07
CA ASP A 747 38.91 -1.25 -13.77
C ASP A 747 40.41 -1.20 -13.52
N ILE A 748 41.14 -0.51 -14.40
CA ILE A 748 42.59 -0.41 -14.36
C ILE A 748 42.98 1.05 -14.17
N CYS A 749 43.84 1.36 -13.21
CA CYS A 749 44.46 2.69 -13.14
C CYS A 749 45.92 2.62 -13.60
N LEU A 750 46.47 3.77 -13.99
CA LEU A 750 47.87 3.89 -14.37
C LEU A 750 48.67 4.47 -13.21
N ASP A 751 49.51 3.63 -12.61
CA ASP A 751 50.46 4.02 -11.57
C ASP A 751 51.77 4.54 -12.20
N SER A 752 52.31 5.60 -11.62
CA SER A 752 53.56 6.24 -12.06
C SER A 752 54.81 5.37 -11.87
N LYS A 753 54.79 4.39 -10.96
CA LYS A 753 55.92 3.50 -10.66
C LYS A 753 55.71 2.11 -11.25
N ASN A 754 54.52 1.56 -11.09
CA ASN A 754 54.20 0.17 -11.39
C ASN A 754 53.50 -0.03 -12.75
N GLY A 755 53.21 1.06 -13.49
CA GLY A 755 52.46 0.99 -14.74
C GLY A 755 50.98 0.68 -14.50
N PRO A 756 50.30 -0.05 -15.41
CA PRO A 756 48.89 -0.37 -15.24
C PRO A 756 48.64 -1.34 -14.07
N VAL A 757 47.74 -0.99 -13.16
CA VAL A 757 47.35 -1.81 -12.00
C VAL A 757 45.84 -1.97 -11.90
N VAL A 758 45.38 -3.16 -11.55
CA VAL A 758 43.95 -3.50 -11.47
C VAL A 758 43.37 -3.07 -10.13
N LEU A 759 42.32 -2.24 -10.16
CA LEU A 759 41.62 -1.77 -8.97
C LEU A 759 40.51 -2.72 -8.53
N GLU A 760 39.64 -3.11 -9.47
CA GLU A 760 38.53 -4.02 -9.22
C GLU A 760 38.08 -4.74 -10.49
N ILE A 761 37.46 -5.90 -10.29
CA ILE A 761 36.74 -6.65 -11.32
C ILE A 761 35.24 -6.56 -10.99
N ASN A 762 34.41 -6.35 -12.00
CA ASN A 762 32.97 -6.21 -11.84
C ASN A 762 32.22 -7.18 -12.75
N GLY A 763 31.52 -8.14 -12.16
CA GLY A 763 30.72 -9.11 -12.92
C GLY A 763 29.36 -8.61 -13.40
N ARG A 764 29.00 -7.34 -13.11
CA ARG A 764 27.76 -6.69 -13.57
C ARG A 764 28.00 -5.24 -13.95
N PRO A 765 28.93 -4.94 -14.87
CA PRO A 765 29.38 -3.59 -15.12
C PRO A 765 28.25 -2.71 -15.67
N GLY A 766 28.34 -1.41 -15.38
CA GLY A 766 27.35 -0.41 -15.80
C GLY A 766 27.29 -0.24 -17.32
N LEU A 767 26.17 0.31 -17.80
CA LEU A 767 25.87 0.45 -19.24
C LEU A 767 26.12 1.86 -19.79
N GLU A 768 26.66 2.79 -18.99
CA GLU A 768 26.92 4.18 -19.41
C GLU A 768 27.98 4.31 -20.50
N ILE A 769 28.86 3.32 -20.64
CA ILE A 769 29.88 3.34 -21.70
C ILE A 769 29.26 3.44 -23.11
N GLN A 770 28.00 2.95 -23.29
CA GLN A 770 27.23 3.15 -24.52
C GLN A 770 26.98 4.64 -24.82
N ASN A 771 26.64 5.43 -23.80
CA ASN A 771 26.45 6.87 -23.93
C ASN A 771 27.76 7.60 -24.22
N VAL A 772 28.88 7.10 -23.68
CA VAL A 772 30.23 7.68 -23.87
C VAL A 772 30.77 7.39 -25.27
N HIS A 773 30.60 6.18 -25.78
CA HIS A 773 31.00 5.81 -27.15
C HIS A 773 30.01 6.25 -28.23
N LYS A 774 28.76 6.55 -27.83
CA LYS A 774 27.65 6.73 -28.77
C LYS A 774 27.40 5.47 -29.63
N THR A 775 27.57 4.30 -29.01
CA THR A 775 27.49 2.98 -29.68
C THR A 775 26.68 2.00 -28.82
N GLY A 776 25.80 1.21 -29.44
CA GLY A 776 25.04 0.17 -28.76
C GLY A 776 25.87 -1.10 -28.54
N LEU A 777 25.85 -1.65 -27.32
CA LEU A 777 26.65 -2.83 -26.97
C LEU A 777 25.97 -4.17 -27.24
N TYR A 778 24.67 -4.20 -27.53
CA TYR A 778 23.92 -5.47 -27.52
C TYR A 778 24.48 -6.48 -28.51
N ASN A 779 24.62 -6.07 -29.78
CA ASN A 779 25.12 -6.95 -30.84
C ASN A 779 26.57 -7.38 -30.55
N ALA A 780 27.46 -6.44 -30.20
CA ALA A 780 28.86 -6.74 -29.91
C ALA A 780 29.03 -7.77 -28.77
N VAL A 781 28.15 -7.74 -27.77
CA VAL A 781 28.14 -8.73 -26.69
C VAL A 781 27.54 -10.06 -27.15
N THR A 782 26.40 -10.04 -27.84
CA THR A 782 25.76 -11.29 -28.28
C THR A 782 26.57 -12.04 -29.33
N ASP A 783 27.24 -11.32 -30.24
CA ASP A 783 28.06 -11.89 -31.30
C ASP A 783 29.35 -12.55 -30.76
N SER A 784 29.70 -12.28 -29.50
CA SER A 784 30.84 -12.93 -28.83
C SER A 784 30.53 -14.35 -28.34
N TYR A 785 29.26 -14.76 -28.28
CA TYR A 785 28.80 -16.09 -27.87
C TYR A 785 28.28 -16.89 -29.06
#